data_AF-A0AAV3UIE0-F1
#
_entry.id   AF-A0AAV3UIE0-F1
#
_cell.length_a   1.000
_cell.length_b   1.000
_cell.length_c   1.000
_cell.angle_alpha   90.00
_cell.angle_beta   90.00
_cell.angle_gamma   90.00
#
_symmetry.space_group_name_H-M   'P 1'
#
loop_
_entity.id
_entity.type
_entity.pdbx_description
1 polymer ?
#
loop_
_entity_poly.entity_id
_entity_poly.type
_entity_poly.pdbx_seq_one_letter_code
_entity_poly.pdbx_strand_id
1 'polypeptide(L)'
;MSIKKRLSRKVLTPDQEQVSSLREQTTTYLKDKFSARTEAVAEIPTLIDQFINERTSHAIEYSVTQFLEQYEPSDDLKFSDDRALENFLRRYDLEKSRLNDHLLEEVQNQLTLRTTEKTTQSLERIAAELSGDSKADVNRSVESTLTEVLSRFVIDGNENRVHSVNDFLEQDAVDTALQVEQLLVENLPQLVEETRTTDVNAEQRHLPPATAVAVTVMAILSNGEGIDPAFERILVKLASHLLAMQSEDADGSPDKGLVGAFPEIVRDIREEDIDFETLSSKLTGSTVLIALFIANLVGMGLGAWKSYQHAPPIPDEIRDQNGDIVATVEQVRMGKKLFQANGLMNQGSILGNGSYFGVDLTADALHLKAEFMQKYYARKQGVESVTALDDAERVAIEERVKRELDADAPDGSTIQYSAAEAYAHRRIREQYIERYHEGDPERGIPTEFVETPEQAERIADFAVWTAWIAHTNRPDSTHSYTNDWPYEPAVGNRPTGQVLVWSTISVLLLIFGGGLGVWAYHSLDFAEPTTDIIDIPSPDSVSITPTQYAAAWYVPVAGALFAVQVLTGALLAHYYVERTGFFRIEEMLGIDLVSLLPFATVRTWHLNLAILWITTLWLAGGLFLPGLFSDRDPPWQATGASVLLGLLVTTTVGAFAGVWFGIRGNFGSPEEGDLWWWLGSEGLEYLEVGRLWKLLLLGGLAGWTGLVLRSVRQLDEPLAGLGHFLVYAGGSIGLLFGASMLYTPETNMAVTEFWRWWVVHMWVEGIFEFFVIAIISVALVSMQLLEKEDAEKAIVFEVFAIMAAGIVGVSHHYWWVGLPDFWVPLGTTFSTLEFVPLVFVLYRSIGEYRSLKSQGESFPYKIPLLFILGSSIWNFIGGGVLGFFVNLPVINYYEHGTYLTVAHAHAATFGAFGLLALGLGTYILRVVTPEAVWDPTWFRVSFWFMNIGLTIMVVASLLPVGFAQLRAVYTDGYATARSLEFYEQPHIQTLLWARTFGDTPMILGALAFTAGAVRHLYAARKDSIETARIERRLLQ
;
A
#
# COMPACT_ATOMS: atom_id res chain seq x y z
N MET A 1 -55.78 46.39 12.96
CA MET A 1 -56.21 45.50 11.86
C MET A 1 -55.07 44.53 11.62
N SER A 2 -55.12 43.33 12.21
CA SER A 2 -55.60 42.10 11.57
C SER A 2 -54.80 41.84 10.28
N ILE A 3 -53.92 40.85 10.22
CA ILE A 3 -54.28 39.44 10.35
C ILE A 3 -53.20 38.65 11.11
N LYS A 4 -53.67 38.12 12.25
CA LYS A 4 -53.16 36.95 12.98
C LYS A 4 -53.55 35.67 12.21
N LYS A 5 -52.69 34.65 12.34
CA LYS A 5 -52.97 33.19 12.29
C LYS A 5 -53.08 32.48 10.92
N ARG A 6 -52.03 31.68 10.64
CA ARG A 6 -51.93 30.33 10.00
C ARG A 6 -50.71 30.40 9.05
N LEU A 7 -49.54 29.80 9.29
CA LEU A 7 -49.16 28.56 9.95
C LEU A 7 -47.78 28.71 10.62
N SER A 8 -47.54 27.88 11.63
CA SER A 8 -46.40 27.91 12.55
C SER A 8 -45.84 26.50 12.74
N ARG A 9 -44.52 26.40 12.97
CA ARG A 9 -43.74 25.31 13.61
C ARG A 9 -43.41 24.11 12.69
N LYS A 10 -42.20 23.54 12.64
CA LYS A 10 -40.96 23.60 13.46
C LYS A 10 -39.88 22.82 12.67
N VAL A 11 -38.70 23.38 12.42
CA VAL A 11 -37.41 22.65 12.35
C VAL A 11 -36.40 23.56 13.05
N LEU A 12 -35.80 23.06 14.13
CA LEU A 12 -34.83 23.75 14.98
C LEU A 12 -33.43 23.45 14.42
N THR A 13 -32.72 24.49 13.96
CA THR A 13 -31.26 24.53 13.86
C THR A 13 -30.65 24.54 15.28
N PRO A 14 -29.53 23.85 15.55
CA PRO A 14 -28.86 23.94 16.84
C PRO A 14 -28.36 25.36 17.08
N ASP A 15 -28.53 25.85 18.30
CA ASP A 15 -28.17 27.21 18.72
C ASP A 15 -26.64 27.37 18.75
N GLN A 16 -26.11 28.51 18.31
CA GLN A 16 -24.67 28.82 18.37
C GLN A 16 -24.12 28.71 19.81
N GLU A 17 -24.99 28.86 20.81
CA GLU A 17 -24.69 28.69 22.23
C GLU A 17 -24.37 27.23 22.62
N GLN A 18 -24.95 26.24 21.93
CA GLN A 18 -24.61 24.82 22.13
C GLN A 18 -23.24 24.47 21.54
N VAL A 19 -22.89 25.07 20.38
CA VAL A 19 -21.58 24.87 19.73
C VAL A 19 -20.46 25.54 20.53
N SER A 20 -20.70 26.73 21.09
CA SER A 20 -19.75 27.38 22.00
C SER A 20 -19.62 26.63 23.33
N SER A 21 -20.73 26.12 23.87
CA SER A 21 -20.73 25.30 25.10
C SER A 21 -19.97 23.99 24.92
N LEU A 22 -20.10 23.32 23.77
CA LEU A 22 -19.30 22.13 23.43
C LEU A 22 -17.82 22.48 23.27
N ARG A 23 -17.49 23.57 22.56
CA ARG A 23 -16.11 24.04 22.41
C ARG A 23 -15.47 24.36 23.77
N GLU A 24 -16.22 24.98 24.68
CA GLU A 24 -15.77 25.32 26.03
C GLU A 24 -15.66 24.09 26.95
N GLN A 25 -16.60 23.14 26.87
CA GLN A 25 -16.53 21.88 27.61
C GLN A 25 -15.39 20.99 27.11
N THR A 26 -15.15 20.90 25.80
CA THR A 26 -14.01 20.16 25.24
C THR A 26 -12.68 20.80 25.59
N THR A 27 -12.59 22.14 25.57
CA THR A 27 -11.37 22.87 25.99
C THR A 27 -11.10 22.71 27.49
N THR A 28 -12.15 22.70 28.31
CA THR A 28 -12.04 22.49 29.77
C THR A 28 -11.67 21.05 30.10
N TYR A 29 -12.28 20.07 29.43
CA TYR A 29 -11.95 18.64 29.57
C TYR A 29 -10.51 18.33 29.15
N LEU A 30 -10.02 18.96 28.07
CA LEU A 30 -8.62 18.87 27.63
C LEU A 30 -7.67 19.53 28.64
N LYS A 31 -8.02 20.71 29.18
CA LYS A 31 -7.23 21.37 30.24
C LYS A 31 -7.16 20.56 31.53
N ASP A 32 -8.26 19.96 31.97
CA ASP A 32 -8.31 19.14 33.20
C ASP A 32 -7.58 17.80 33.06
N LYS A 33 -7.56 17.20 31.86
CA LYS A 33 -6.79 15.95 31.64
C LYS A 33 -5.31 16.18 31.38
N PHE A 34 -4.91 17.33 30.80
CA PHE A 34 -3.50 17.67 30.59
C PHE A 34 -2.83 18.27 31.83
N SER A 35 -3.57 18.90 32.75
CA SER A 35 -3.01 19.51 33.98
C SER A 35 -2.48 18.48 35.00
N ALA A 36 -2.88 17.21 34.90
CA ALA A 36 -2.42 16.15 35.80
C ALA A 36 -1.06 15.51 35.42
N ARG A 37 -0.38 15.99 34.37
CA ARG A 37 0.94 15.46 33.94
C ARG A 37 1.97 16.56 33.60
N THR A 38 1.90 17.70 34.25
CA THR A 38 2.69 18.89 33.87
C THR A 38 3.36 19.56 35.06
N GLU A 39 4.46 18.97 35.54
CA GLU A 39 5.57 19.76 36.09
C GLU A 39 6.86 19.63 35.24
N ALA A 40 6.88 18.80 34.18
CA ALA A 40 8.07 18.63 33.32
C ALA A 40 7.93 19.19 31.88
N VAL A 41 6.76 19.70 31.48
CA VAL A 41 6.54 20.26 30.11
C VAL A 41 6.29 21.78 30.14
N ALA A 42 6.16 22.38 31.32
CA ALA A 42 5.92 23.83 31.46
C ALA A 42 7.17 24.71 31.17
N GLU A 43 8.36 24.12 30.99
CA GLU A 43 9.58 24.89 30.69
C GLU A 43 10.07 24.77 29.23
N ILE A 44 9.45 23.92 28.41
CA ILE A 44 9.84 23.76 27.00
C ILE A 44 9.41 24.95 26.13
N PRO A 45 8.21 25.54 26.29
CA PRO A 45 7.86 26.79 25.60
C PRO A 45 8.79 27.93 26.05
N THR A 46 9.18 27.98 27.32
CA THR A 46 10.09 29.00 27.86
C THR A 46 11.53 28.83 27.38
N LEU A 47 11.98 27.62 27.07
CA LEU A 47 13.29 27.35 26.45
C LEU A 47 13.30 27.60 24.94
N ILE A 48 12.18 27.37 24.25
CA ILE A 48 12.01 27.70 22.82
C ILE A 48 11.88 29.21 22.63
N ASP A 49 11.12 29.90 23.51
CA ASP A 49 11.05 31.37 23.55
C ASP A 49 12.38 32.02 24.00
N GLN A 50 13.23 31.29 24.74
CA GLN A 50 14.59 31.76 25.05
C GLN A 50 15.59 31.55 23.90
N PHE A 51 15.32 30.68 22.92
CA PHE A 51 16.20 30.43 21.77
C PHE A 51 15.83 31.25 20.52
N ILE A 52 14.64 31.86 20.49
CA ILE A 52 14.25 32.83 19.45
C ILE A 52 13.99 34.17 20.16
N ASN A 53 15.04 34.77 20.69
CA ASN A 53 14.88 35.95 21.54
C ASN A 53 15.19 37.27 20.83
N GLU A 54 14.41 38.29 21.18
CA GLU A 54 14.38 39.71 20.77
C GLU A 54 15.72 40.40 20.48
N ARG A 55 16.86 39.87 20.96
CA ARG A 55 18.18 40.45 20.68
C ARG A 55 18.65 40.22 19.24
N THR A 56 18.25 39.13 18.61
CA THR A 56 18.59 38.89 17.18
C THR A 56 17.73 39.79 16.30
N SER A 57 16.47 40.00 16.66
CA SER A 57 15.59 40.95 15.99
C SER A 57 16.08 42.39 16.19
N HIS A 58 16.45 42.79 17.41
CA HIS A 58 17.02 44.12 17.65
C HIS A 58 18.42 44.33 17.06
N ALA A 59 19.27 43.31 16.97
CA ALA A 59 20.58 43.42 16.31
C ALA A 59 20.43 43.59 14.79
N ILE A 60 19.46 42.90 14.19
CA ILE A 60 19.12 43.02 12.77
C ILE A 60 18.43 44.37 12.51
N GLU A 61 17.48 44.77 13.34
CA GLU A 61 16.78 46.06 13.27
C GLU A 61 17.72 47.25 13.51
N TYR A 62 18.70 47.13 14.42
CA TYR A 62 19.74 48.13 14.65
C TYR A 62 20.74 48.21 13.48
N SER A 63 21.10 47.06 12.89
CA SER A 63 21.99 47.00 11.72
C SER A 63 21.29 47.53 10.45
N VAL A 64 20.00 47.26 10.29
CA VAL A 64 19.17 47.77 9.17
C VAL A 64 18.89 49.26 9.32
N THR A 65 18.64 49.75 10.54
CA THR A 65 18.45 51.19 10.82
C THR A 65 19.73 52.00 10.58
N GLN A 66 20.90 51.50 11.02
CA GLN A 66 22.20 52.09 10.72
C GLN A 66 22.54 52.09 9.22
N PHE A 67 22.10 51.06 8.48
CA PHE A 67 22.34 50.94 7.04
C PHE A 67 21.44 51.88 6.22
N LEU A 68 20.22 52.14 6.70
CA LEU A 68 19.26 53.07 6.08
C LEU A 68 19.57 54.55 6.36
N GLU A 69 20.18 54.88 7.51
CA GLU A 69 20.68 56.23 7.81
C GLU A 69 21.83 56.67 6.89
N GLN A 70 22.52 55.73 6.23
CA GLN A 70 23.62 56.00 5.29
C GLN A 70 23.18 56.19 3.83
N TYR A 71 21.87 56.20 3.52
CA TYR A 71 21.35 56.32 2.16
C TYR A 71 20.63 57.66 1.92
N GLU A 72 21.34 58.67 1.41
CA GLU A 72 20.72 59.84 0.78
C GLU A 72 20.38 59.51 -0.69
N PRO A 73 19.12 59.66 -1.13
CA PRO A 73 18.79 59.47 -2.54
C PRO A 73 19.24 60.71 -3.33
N SER A 74 20.01 60.49 -4.40
CA SER A 74 20.17 61.50 -5.45
C SER A 74 18.81 61.76 -6.10
N ASP A 75 18.38 63.03 -6.08
CA ASP A 75 17.20 63.52 -6.77
C ASP A 75 17.19 63.11 -8.26
N ASP A 76 16.00 62.81 -8.75
CA ASP A 76 15.62 62.37 -10.10
C ASP A 76 15.69 60.86 -10.36
N LEU A 77 14.51 60.22 -10.28
CA LEU A 77 13.94 59.31 -11.29
C LEU A 77 12.59 58.75 -10.76
N LYS A 78 11.48 59.14 -11.39
CA LYS A 78 10.17 58.52 -11.18
C LYS A 78 10.10 57.16 -11.89
N PHE A 79 9.81 56.07 -11.17
CA PHE A 79 9.47 54.77 -11.75
C PHE A 79 8.28 54.14 -11.01
N SER A 80 7.50 53.32 -11.73
CA SER A 80 6.32 52.61 -11.21
C SER A 80 6.68 51.59 -10.12
N ASP A 81 5.81 51.43 -9.12
CA ASP A 81 6.05 50.69 -7.86
C ASP A 81 6.66 49.29 -8.01
N ASP A 82 6.29 48.50 -9.03
CA ASP A 82 6.82 47.13 -9.18
C ASP A 82 8.30 47.05 -9.60
N ARG A 83 8.80 48.05 -10.34
CA ARG A 83 10.20 48.03 -10.81
C ARG A 83 11.21 48.43 -9.73
N ALA A 84 10.78 49.17 -8.71
CA ALA A 84 11.60 49.52 -7.57
C ALA A 84 11.82 48.29 -6.66
N LEU A 85 10.77 47.52 -6.42
CA LEU A 85 10.83 46.25 -5.69
C LEU A 85 11.70 45.23 -6.43
N GLU A 86 11.52 45.03 -7.73
CA GLU A 86 12.37 44.10 -8.51
C GLU A 86 13.85 44.51 -8.51
N ASN A 87 14.16 45.80 -8.60
CA ASN A 87 15.55 46.26 -8.54
C ASN A 87 16.16 46.14 -7.13
N PHE A 88 15.37 46.33 -6.07
CA PHE A 88 15.81 46.10 -4.68
C PHE A 88 16.15 44.62 -4.47
N LEU A 89 15.24 43.73 -4.86
CA LEU A 89 15.41 42.28 -4.75
C LEU A 89 16.61 41.80 -5.60
N ARG A 90 16.75 42.28 -6.84
CA ARG A 90 17.86 41.92 -7.73
C ARG A 90 19.21 42.48 -7.28
N ARG A 91 19.24 43.65 -6.60
CA ARG A 91 20.48 44.30 -6.15
C ARG A 91 21.10 43.62 -4.93
N TYR A 92 20.28 42.95 -4.12
CA TYR A 92 20.71 42.23 -2.92
C TYR A 92 20.58 40.71 -3.06
N ASP A 93 20.31 40.23 -4.27
CA ASP A 93 20.17 38.80 -4.60
C ASP A 93 19.12 38.08 -3.74
N LEU A 94 18.01 38.77 -3.48
CA LEU A 94 16.89 38.28 -2.69
C LEU A 94 15.78 37.78 -3.63
N GLU A 95 15.33 36.55 -3.42
CA GLU A 95 14.23 35.96 -4.19
C GLU A 95 12.88 36.33 -3.56
N LYS A 96 12.00 36.95 -4.37
CA LYS A 96 10.64 37.38 -3.96
C LYS A 96 9.83 36.26 -3.31
N SER A 97 10.03 35.01 -3.76
CA SER A 97 9.34 33.81 -3.30
C SER A 97 9.77 33.30 -1.92
N ARG A 98 10.85 33.83 -1.34
CA ARG A 98 11.38 33.41 -0.02
C ARG A 98 11.10 34.43 1.09
N LEU A 99 10.46 35.54 0.74
CA LEU A 99 10.04 36.59 1.66
C LEU A 99 8.54 36.38 1.91
N ASN A 100 8.11 36.45 3.18
CA ASN A 100 6.69 36.33 3.48
C ASN A 100 5.91 37.57 3.02
N ASP A 101 4.60 37.40 2.80
CA ASP A 101 3.76 38.44 2.20
C ASP A 101 3.70 39.71 3.06
N HIS A 102 3.76 39.58 4.39
CA HIS A 102 3.78 40.73 5.30
C HIS A 102 5.06 41.57 5.14
N LEU A 103 6.23 40.95 4.96
CA LEU A 103 7.50 41.66 4.76
C LEU A 103 7.55 42.29 3.37
N LEU A 104 6.97 41.62 2.37
CA LEU A 104 6.83 42.15 1.02
C LEU A 104 5.92 43.37 0.97
N GLU A 105 4.81 43.31 1.69
CA GLU A 105 3.83 44.38 1.83
C GLU A 105 4.38 45.54 2.67
N GLU A 106 5.21 45.30 3.68
CA GLU A 106 5.90 46.35 4.45
C GLU A 106 7.01 47.02 3.61
N VAL A 107 7.79 46.26 2.84
CA VAL A 107 8.79 46.82 1.92
C VAL A 107 8.12 47.60 0.78
N GLN A 108 7.03 47.10 0.22
CA GLN A 108 6.21 47.85 -0.75
C GLN A 108 5.60 49.09 -0.11
N ASN A 109 4.97 48.98 1.06
CA ASN A 109 4.39 50.12 1.76
C ASN A 109 5.45 51.17 2.09
N GLN A 110 6.66 50.81 2.54
CA GLN A 110 7.73 51.78 2.82
C GLN A 110 8.33 52.42 1.55
N LEU A 111 8.39 51.68 0.44
CA LEU A 111 8.81 52.21 -0.87
C LEU A 111 7.72 53.16 -1.45
N THR A 112 6.45 52.86 -1.23
CA THR A 112 5.29 53.67 -1.69
C THR A 112 4.94 54.82 -0.73
N LEU A 113 5.25 54.69 0.58
CA LEU A 113 5.01 55.69 1.64
C LEU A 113 5.84 56.97 1.52
N ARG A 114 6.72 57.08 0.51
CA ARG A 114 7.39 58.34 0.14
C ARG A 114 6.84 59.01 -1.12
N THR A 115 5.67 58.61 -1.62
CA THR A 115 5.00 59.28 -2.75
C THR A 115 3.51 59.48 -2.50
N THR A 116 3.14 60.30 -1.50
CA THR A 116 1.92 61.14 -1.36
C THR A 116 1.69 61.36 0.15
N GLU A 117 1.45 62.53 0.71
CA GLU A 117 1.19 63.85 0.18
C GLU A 117 1.61 64.88 1.23
N LYS A 118 2.51 65.75 0.80
CA LYS A 118 2.71 67.10 1.31
C LYS A 118 1.45 67.99 1.11
N THR A 119 0.25 67.44 1.00
CA THR A 119 -0.95 68.16 0.52
C THR A 119 -2.04 68.30 1.59
N THR A 120 -2.25 67.36 2.52
CA THR A 120 -3.39 67.47 3.46
C THR A 120 -3.05 68.19 4.77
N GLN A 121 -1.85 68.00 5.32
CA GLN A 121 -1.41 68.75 6.52
C GLN A 121 -0.84 70.14 6.23
N SER A 122 -0.52 70.43 4.96
CA SER A 122 -0.16 71.78 4.52
C SER A 122 -1.39 72.69 4.42
N LEU A 123 -2.59 72.17 4.13
CA LEU A 123 -3.81 72.99 4.01
C LEU A 123 -4.48 73.28 5.37
N GLU A 124 -4.42 72.38 6.34
CA GLU A 124 -4.97 72.64 7.68
C GLU A 124 -4.08 73.54 8.55
N ARG A 125 -2.76 73.56 8.32
CA ARG A 125 -1.86 74.51 8.99
C ARG A 125 -1.90 75.91 8.38
N ILE A 126 -2.15 76.00 7.06
CA ILE A 126 -2.46 77.25 6.34
C ILE A 126 -3.80 77.86 6.82
N ALA A 127 -4.76 77.07 7.32
CA ALA A 127 -6.01 77.60 7.87
C ALA A 127 -5.91 78.15 9.31
N ALA A 128 -4.90 77.75 10.09
CA ALA A 128 -4.78 78.16 11.49
C ALA A 128 -3.83 79.36 11.71
N GLU A 129 -2.74 79.48 10.95
CA GLU A 129 -1.77 80.58 11.11
C GLU A 129 -2.10 81.84 10.26
N LEU A 130 -3.12 81.77 9.40
CA LEU A 130 -3.77 82.95 8.79
C LEU A 130 -4.72 83.70 9.75
N SER A 131 -4.69 83.41 11.06
CA SER A 131 -5.41 84.19 12.09
C SER A 131 -4.49 84.62 13.23
N GLY A 132 -3.62 85.61 12.99
CA GLY A 132 -2.87 86.24 14.07
C GLY A 132 -1.68 87.07 13.63
N ASP A 133 -1.97 88.30 13.21
CA ASP A 133 -1.11 89.47 13.01
C ASP A 133 0.34 89.47 13.55
N SER A 134 1.22 90.06 12.73
CA SER A 134 2.39 90.89 13.09
C SER A 134 3.80 90.27 13.30
N LYS A 135 4.60 90.41 12.23
CA LYS A 135 5.97 90.99 12.16
C LYS A 135 7.14 90.41 12.99
N ALA A 136 8.06 89.83 12.21
CA ALA A 136 9.49 90.15 12.13
C ALA A 136 10.50 89.69 13.21
N ASP A 137 11.48 88.93 12.70
CA ASP A 137 12.93 88.95 12.92
C ASP A 137 13.58 88.09 14.03
N VAL A 138 14.74 87.51 13.66
CA VAL A 138 15.77 86.76 14.42
C VAL A 138 15.57 85.21 14.56
N ASN A 139 16.54 84.26 14.44
CA ASN A 139 17.75 83.93 13.64
C ASN A 139 18.53 82.78 14.39
N ARG A 140 19.12 81.80 13.66
CA ARG A 140 20.15 80.75 14.01
C ARG A 140 19.75 79.60 14.97
N SER A 141 19.58 78.34 14.53
CA SER A 141 20.43 77.27 13.91
C SER A 141 21.25 76.42 14.90
N VAL A 142 20.85 75.14 15.00
CA VAL A 142 21.42 74.03 15.81
C VAL A 142 22.54 73.28 15.04
N GLU A 143 22.90 73.75 13.85
CA GLU A 143 23.86 73.16 12.92
C GLU A 143 25.35 73.36 13.31
N SER A 144 25.64 73.98 14.48
CA SER A 144 27.01 74.41 14.83
C SER A 144 27.74 73.60 15.91
N THR A 145 27.20 72.50 16.44
CA THR A 145 27.88 71.70 17.49
C THR A 145 28.34 70.33 17.00
N LEU A 146 27.71 69.76 15.96
CA LEU A 146 28.08 68.44 15.43
C LEU A 146 29.15 68.53 14.32
N THR A 147 29.11 69.62 13.53
CA THR A 147 30.09 69.92 12.47
C THR A 147 31.51 70.17 13.03
N GLU A 148 31.65 70.54 14.30
CA GLU A 148 32.94 70.86 14.94
C GLU A 148 33.64 69.65 15.60
N VAL A 149 32.92 68.53 15.82
CA VAL A 149 33.51 67.28 16.33
C VAL A 149 33.98 66.37 15.19
N LEU A 150 33.28 66.39 14.06
CA LEU A 150 33.63 65.61 12.88
C LEU A 150 34.76 66.23 12.05
N SER A 151 35.05 67.53 12.23
CA SER A 151 36.16 68.23 11.56
C SER A 151 37.55 67.96 12.16
N ARG A 152 37.74 66.90 12.96
CA ARG A 152 39.05 66.55 13.58
C ARG A 152 39.68 65.22 13.14
N PHE A 153 39.09 64.48 12.21
CA PHE A 153 39.66 63.22 11.71
C PHE A 153 39.80 63.11 10.19
N VAL A 154 40.03 64.24 9.50
CA VAL A 154 40.62 64.23 8.16
C VAL A 154 41.66 65.33 8.06
N ILE A 155 42.90 65.05 8.49
CA ILE A 155 44.08 65.75 7.96
C ILE A 155 45.20 64.74 7.77
N ASP A 156 45.49 64.53 6.49
CA ASP A 156 46.78 64.34 5.83
C ASP A 156 46.98 63.01 5.11
N GLY A 157 47.24 63.15 3.82
CA GLY A 157 47.39 62.05 2.88
C GLY A 157 48.60 61.18 3.21
N ASN A 158 48.36 59.88 3.33
CA ASN A 158 49.34 58.85 2.98
C ASN A 158 48.66 57.47 2.92
N GLU A 159 48.82 56.76 1.81
CA GLU A 159 48.52 55.34 1.67
C GLU A 159 49.37 54.55 2.68
N ASN A 160 48.78 54.01 3.76
CA ASN A 160 49.28 52.80 4.47
C ASN A 160 48.49 52.33 5.73
N ARG A 161 47.16 52.50 5.84
CA ARG A 161 46.39 51.92 6.97
C ARG A 161 45.01 51.37 6.63
N VAL A 162 44.90 50.65 5.51
CA VAL A 162 43.77 49.74 5.22
C VAL A 162 44.08 48.30 5.68
N HIS A 163 45.24 48.05 6.31
CA HIS A 163 45.70 46.71 6.70
C HIS A 163 45.88 46.49 8.21
N SER A 164 45.23 47.27 9.08
CA SER A 164 45.29 46.99 10.54
C SER A 164 43.93 47.03 11.25
N VAL A 165 42.83 47.04 10.51
CA VAL A 165 41.47 46.96 11.08
C VAL A 165 40.74 45.71 10.57
N ASN A 166 41.02 45.26 9.33
CA ASN A 166 40.56 43.95 8.86
C ASN A 166 41.21 42.77 9.62
N ASP A 167 42.51 42.86 9.94
CA ASP A 167 43.21 41.80 10.70
C ASP A 167 42.76 41.71 12.18
N PHE A 168 42.11 42.75 12.72
CA PHE A 168 41.54 42.71 14.08
C PHE A 168 40.10 42.16 14.09
N LEU A 169 39.38 42.23 12.96
CA LEU A 169 37.99 41.76 12.85
C LEU A 169 37.89 40.30 12.35
N GLU A 170 38.90 39.78 11.66
CA GLU A 170 38.95 38.35 11.27
C GLU A 170 39.43 37.43 12.40
N GLN A 171 40.17 37.93 13.39
CA GLN A 171 40.78 37.09 14.43
C GLN A 171 39.82 36.74 15.59
N ASP A 172 38.78 37.53 15.84
CA ASP A 172 37.82 37.30 16.95
C ASP A 172 36.60 36.43 16.51
N ALA A 173 36.30 36.41 15.21
CA ALA A 173 35.22 35.59 14.64
C ALA A 173 35.63 34.10 14.52
N VAL A 174 36.91 33.82 14.26
CA VAL A 174 37.43 32.46 14.10
C VAL A 174 37.61 31.77 15.45
N ASP A 175 38.06 32.47 16.50
CA ASP A 175 38.17 31.92 17.86
C ASP A 175 36.79 31.69 18.52
N THR A 176 35.78 32.48 18.15
CA THR A 176 34.39 32.28 18.61
C THR A 176 33.72 31.10 17.90
N ALA A 177 33.97 30.92 16.60
CA ALA A 177 33.47 29.76 15.85
C ALA A 177 34.10 28.44 16.32
N LEU A 178 35.41 28.45 16.64
CA LEU A 178 36.11 27.29 17.20
C LEU A 178 35.64 26.92 18.62
N GLN A 179 35.27 27.88 19.46
CA GLN A 179 34.71 27.61 20.80
C GLN A 179 33.28 27.03 20.74
N VAL A 180 32.47 27.43 19.76
CA VAL A 180 31.11 26.91 19.54
C VAL A 180 31.15 25.50 18.93
N GLU A 181 32.09 25.23 18.03
CA GLU A 181 32.32 23.89 17.47
C GLU A 181 32.81 22.90 18.55
N GLN A 182 33.70 23.34 19.45
CA GLN A 182 34.17 22.50 20.57
C GLN A 182 33.06 22.19 21.58
N LEU A 183 32.15 23.14 21.85
CA LEU A 183 30.99 22.96 22.72
C LEU A 183 29.96 21.96 22.15
N LEU A 184 29.77 21.94 20.84
CA LEU A 184 28.83 21.04 20.15
C LEU A 184 29.38 19.63 19.92
N VAL A 185 30.69 19.49 19.72
CA VAL A 185 31.34 18.18 19.46
C VAL A 185 31.66 17.44 20.76
N GLU A 186 32.02 18.12 21.85
CA GLU A 186 32.37 17.44 23.12
C GLU A 186 31.18 17.17 24.05
N ASN A 187 30.16 18.04 24.12
CA ASN A 187 29.10 17.91 25.13
C ASN A 187 27.81 17.24 24.63
N LEU A 188 27.53 17.28 23.33
CA LEU A 188 26.32 16.65 22.77
C LEU A 188 26.36 15.10 22.85
N PRO A 189 27.52 14.43 22.63
CA PRO A 189 27.60 12.98 22.82
C PRO A 189 27.51 12.56 24.29
N GLN A 190 27.97 13.39 25.24
CA GLN A 190 27.84 13.10 26.68
C GLN A 190 26.40 13.21 27.19
N LEU A 191 25.63 14.19 26.68
CA LEU A 191 24.22 14.38 27.06
C LEU A 191 23.28 13.28 26.50
N VAL A 192 23.62 12.73 25.32
CA VAL A 192 22.90 11.60 24.69
C VAL A 192 23.20 10.28 25.40
N GLU A 193 24.41 10.12 25.95
CA GLU A 193 24.77 8.91 26.71
C GLU A 193 24.17 8.95 28.14
N GLU A 194 24.04 10.12 28.77
CA GLU A 194 23.37 10.28 30.08
C GLU A 194 21.84 10.12 30.01
N THR A 195 21.20 10.39 28.87
CA THR A 195 19.75 10.15 28.67
C THR A 195 19.39 8.71 28.34
N ARG A 196 20.39 7.83 28.10
CA ARG A 196 20.16 6.41 27.84
C ARG A 196 20.11 5.55 29.10
N THR A 197 20.43 6.12 30.26
CA THR A 197 20.43 5.43 31.55
C THR A 197 19.63 6.18 32.61
N THR A 198 18.30 6.20 32.51
CA THR A 198 17.44 6.31 33.70
C THR A 198 16.01 5.84 33.40
N ASP A 199 15.66 4.78 34.12
CA ASP A 199 14.36 4.16 34.38
C ASP A 199 13.50 3.56 33.24
N VAL A 200 13.67 2.24 33.18
CA VAL A 200 12.76 1.21 32.71
C VAL A 200 11.64 1.02 33.74
N ASN A 201 10.38 0.95 33.28
CA ASN A 201 9.12 0.69 34.00
C ASN A 201 8.28 1.91 34.43
N ALA A 202 7.46 2.43 33.51
CA ALA A 202 6.21 3.10 33.87
C ALA A 202 5.16 2.91 32.76
N GLU A 203 3.97 2.49 33.16
CA GLU A 203 2.82 2.09 32.33
C GLU A 203 2.48 3.06 31.17
N GLN A 204 2.39 2.49 29.97
CA GLN A 204 1.85 3.12 28.77
C GLN A 204 0.37 3.51 28.99
N ARG A 205 0.06 4.81 28.90
CA ARG A 205 -1.29 5.31 28.61
C ARG A 205 -1.18 6.32 27.47
N HIS A 206 -1.55 5.88 26.27
CA HIS A 206 -1.58 6.69 25.05
C HIS A 206 -2.88 7.50 24.94
N LEU A 207 -2.81 8.67 24.28
CA LEU A 207 -4.02 9.35 23.81
C LEU A 207 -4.78 8.42 22.84
N PRO A 208 -6.13 8.39 22.89
CA PRO A 208 -6.92 7.61 21.95
C PRO A 208 -6.69 8.06 20.49
N PRO A 209 -6.55 7.16 19.52
CA PRO A 209 -6.14 7.53 18.16
C PRO A 209 -7.15 8.41 17.40
N ALA A 210 -8.45 8.33 17.70
CA ALA A 210 -9.45 9.25 17.13
C ALA A 210 -9.22 10.71 17.57
N THR A 211 -8.72 10.91 18.79
CA THR A 211 -8.30 12.23 19.28
C THR A 211 -7.05 12.71 18.54
N ALA A 212 -6.12 11.80 18.20
CA ALA A 212 -4.94 12.12 17.40
C ALA A 212 -5.30 12.48 15.95
N VAL A 213 -6.25 11.76 15.31
CA VAL A 213 -6.76 12.11 13.97
C VAL A 213 -7.42 13.48 13.97
N ALA A 214 -8.29 13.75 14.94
CA ALA A 214 -8.94 15.05 15.04
C ALA A 214 -7.93 16.18 15.29
N VAL A 215 -6.90 15.94 16.11
CA VAL A 215 -5.81 16.90 16.32
C VAL A 215 -4.99 17.10 15.05
N THR A 216 -4.71 16.07 14.27
CA THR A 216 -3.98 16.18 12.99
C THR A 216 -4.81 16.90 11.92
N VAL A 217 -6.11 16.58 11.79
CA VAL A 217 -7.03 17.30 10.91
C VAL A 217 -7.11 18.76 11.31
N MET A 218 -7.26 19.05 12.62
CA MET A 218 -7.29 20.43 13.11
C MET A 218 -5.93 21.15 12.97
N ALA A 219 -4.80 20.44 13.04
CA ALA A 219 -3.47 21.00 12.83
C ALA A 219 -3.24 21.33 11.34
N ILE A 220 -3.68 20.47 10.42
CA ILE A 220 -3.66 20.72 8.98
C ILE A 220 -4.53 21.93 8.64
N LEU A 221 -5.72 22.03 9.23
CA LEU A 221 -6.62 23.18 9.08
C LEU A 221 -6.04 24.46 9.71
N SER A 222 -5.21 24.35 10.75
CA SER A 222 -4.61 25.51 11.43
C SER A 222 -3.46 26.17 10.68
N ASN A 223 -2.94 25.56 9.61
CA ASN A 223 -1.78 26.06 8.87
C ASN A 223 -2.10 27.12 7.79
N GLY A 224 -3.34 27.63 7.71
CA GLY A 224 -3.67 28.90 7.04
C GLY A 224 -3.48 28.99 5.52
N GLU A 225 -2.86 28.01 4.86
CA GLU A 225 -2.64 28.02 3.41
C GLU A 225 -3.72 27.21 2.67
N GLY A 226 -4.59 27.92 1.95
CA GLY A 226 -5.16 27.46 0.68
C GLY A 226 -6.11 26.25 0.67
N ILE A 227 -6.86 25.98 1.74
CA ILE A 227 -7.95 24.99 1.71
C ILE A 227 -9.28 25.71 1.45
N ASP A 228 -10.06 25.25 0.46
CA ASP A 228 -11.41 25.76 0.19
C ASP A 228 -12.24 25.70 1.50
N PRO A 229 -12.87 26.81 1.96
CA PRO A 229 -13.70 26.84 3.16
C PRO A 229 -14.81 25.79 3.19
N ALA A 230 -15.31 25.34 2.04
CA ALA A 230 -16.28 24.25 1.92
C ALA A 230 -15.66 22.90 2.30
N PHE A 231 -14.43 22.64 1.87
CA PHE A 231 -13.68 21.41 2.18
C PHE A 231 -13.24 21.36 3.65
N GLU A 232 -12.85 22.51 4.22
CA GLU A 232 -12.59 22.65 5.66
C GLU A 232 -13.83 22.28 6.50
N ARG A 233 -15.03 22.75 6.12
CA ARG A 233 -16.28 22.39 6.81
C ARG A 233 -16.57 20.89 6.74
N ILE A 234 -16.29 20.24 5.61
CA ILE A 234 -16.45 18.79 5.43
C ILE A 234 -15.47 18.02 6.33
N LEU A 235 -14.19 18.41 6.35
CA LEU A 235 -13.16 17.79 7.19
C LEU A 235 -13.44 17.94 8.69
N VAL A 236 -13.91 19.12 9.12
CA VAL A 236 -14.33 19.37 10.51
C VAL A 236 -15.53 18.50 10.89
N LYS A 237 -16.52 18.35 10.00
CA LYS A 237 -17.67 17.47 10.25
C LYS A 237 -17.27 16.00 10.30
N LEU A 238 -16.38 15.56 9.42
CA LEU A 238 -15.83 14.20 9.43
C LEU A 238 -15.07 13.92 10.73
N ALA A 239 -14.20 14.85 11.15
CA ALA A 239 -13.48 14.77 12.43
C ALA A 239 -14.43 14.73 13.63
N SER A 240 -15.51 15.53 13.62
CA SER A 240 -16.51 15.53 14.70
C SER A 240 -17.28 14.21 14.79
N HIS A 241 -17.59 13.56 13.67
CA HIS A 241 -18.24 12.25 13.65
C HIS A 241 -17.28 11.13 14.10
N LEU A 242 -16.02 11.18 13.67
CA LEU A 242 -14.97 10.25 14.12
C LEU A 242 -14.71 10.36 15.64
N LEU A 243 -14.79 11.58 16.19
CA LEU A 243 -14.71 11.81 17.64
C LEU A 243 -15.96 11.31 18.38
N ALA A 244 -17.15 11.44 17.79
CA ALA A 244 -18.41 10.97 18.38
C ALA A 244 -18.50 9.44 18.45
N MET A 245 -17.83 8.70 17.56
CA MET A 245 -17.70 7.24 17.63
C MET A 245 -16.96 6.74 18.89
N GLN A 246 -16.33 7.64 19.64
CA GLN A 246 -15.53 7.33 20.82
C GLN A 246 -16.27 7.50 22.16
N SER A 247 -17.46 8.11 22.19
CA SER A 247 -18.23 8.25 23.43
C SER A 247 -18.98 6.95 23.73
N GLU A 248 -18.63 6.28 24.83
CA GLU A 248 -19.17 5.00 25.32
C GLU A 248 -20.69 4.97 25.63
N ASP A 249 -21.49 5.96 25.23
CA ASP A 249 -22.92 6.08 25.56
C ASP A 249 -23.88 5.96 24.35
N ALA A 250 -23.39 5.55 23.17
CA ALA A 250 -24.27 5.26 22.03
C ALA A 250 -24.64 3.77 21.99
N ASP A 251 -25.83 3.44 22.51
CA ASP A 251 -26.54 2.15 22.40
C ASP A 251 -26.93 1.83 20.93
N GLY A 252 -25.95 1.76 20.03
CA GLY A 252 -26.19 1.54 18.61
C GLY A 252 -24.94 1.14 17.84
N SER A 253 -25.10 0.18 16.93
CA SER A 253 -24.04 -0.33 16.07
C SER A 253 -23.28 0.80 15.35
N PRO A 254 -21.96 0.64 15.13
CA PRO A 254 -21.13 1.59 14.37
C PRO A 254 -21.71 1.93 12.98
N ASP A 255 -22.52 1.02 12.41
CA ASP A 255 -23.21 1.17 11.13
C ASP A 255 -24.11 2.42 11.03
N LYS A 256 -24.63 2.95 12.14
CA LYS A 256 -25.57 4.10 12.08
C LYS A 256 -24.89 5.46 11.96
N GLY A 257 -23.65 5.62 12.42
CA GLY A 257 -22.97 6.91 12.48
C GLY A 257 -22.53 7.44 11.11
N LEU A 258 -21.89 6.58 10.31
CA LEU A 258 -21.38 6.93 8.97
C LEU A 258 -22.50 6.97 7.92
N VAL A 259 -23.45 6.02 7.98
CA VAL A 259 -24.59 5.95 7.06
C VAL A 259 -25.58 7.12 7.30
N GLY A 260 -25.69 7.59 8.55
CA GLY A 260 -26.50 8.76 8.90
C GLY A 260 -25.89 10.10 8.48
N ALA A 261 -24.56 10.19 8.38
CA ALA A 261 -23.84 11.40 7.99
C ALA A 261 -23.84 11.63 6.46
N PHE A 262 -23.97 10.56 5.68
CA PHE A 262 -23.87 10.59 4.22
C PHE A 262 -24.88 11.54 3.53
N PRO A 263 -26.18 11.58 3.91
CA PRO A 263 -27.14 12.50 3.31
C PRO A 263 -26.87 13.98 3.62
N GLU A 264 -26.28 14.29 4.79
CA GLU A 264 -25.92 15.66 5.15
C GLU A 264 -24.68 16.13 4.39
N ILE A 265 -23.67 15.27 4.25
CA ILE A 265 -22.46 15.55 3.46
C ILE A 265 -22.82 15.76 1.98
N VAL A 266 -23.66 14.89 1.41
CA VAL A 266 -24.12 15.01 0.01
C VAL A 266 -24.97 16.27 -0.22
N ARG A 267 -25.75 16.70 0.78
CA ARG A 267 -26.55 17.94 0.69
C ARG A 267 -25.66 19.17 0.70
N ASP A 268 -24.63 19.19 1.53
CA ASP A 268 -23.72 20.33 1.65
C ASP A 268 -22.81 20.46 0.41
N ILE A 269 -22.36 19.34 -0.18
CA ILE A 269 -21.66 19.32 -1.49
C ILE A 269 -22.53 19.90 -2.62
N ARG A 270 -23.86 19.79 -2.50
CA ARG A 270 -24.81 20.24 -3.54
C ARG A 270 -25.27 21.69 -3.33
N GLU A 271 -25.14 22.24 -2.13
CA GLU A 271 -25.55 23.60 -1.77
C GLU A 271 -24.40 24.62 -1.89
N GLU A 272 -23.14 24.19 -1.93
CA GLU A 272 -21.97 25.07 -2.04
C GLU A 272 -21.25 24.87 -3.39
N ASP A 273 -21.03 25.96 -4.13
CA ASP A 273 -20.19 26.01 -5.33
C ASP A 273 -18.72 25.80 -4.88
N ILE A 274 -18.28 24.55 -4.86
CA ILE A 274 -16.88 24.19 -4.57
C ILE A 274 -16.04 24.63 -5.75
N ASP A 275 -15.04 25.48 -5.53
CA ASP A 275 -14.18 25.99 -6.60
C ASP A 275 -13.04 25.00 -6.88
N PHE A 276 -13.33 24.02 -7.74
CA PHE A 276 -12.39 22.98 -8.14
C PHE A 276 -11.15 23.50 -8.88
N GLU A 277 -11.12 24.76 -9.36
CA GLU A 277 -9.90 25.35 -9.92
C GLU A 277 -8.83 25.55 -8.84
N THR A 278 -9.20 25.83 -7.59
CA THR A 278 -8.23 26.03 -6.50
C THR A 278 -7.60 24.73 -5.98
N LEU A 279 -8.30 23.59 -6.14
CA LEU A 279 -7.76 22.24 -5.90
C LEU A 279 -6.68 21.83 -6.92
N SER A 280 -6.58 22.55 -8.05
CA SER A 280 -5.60 22.28 -9.12
C SER A 280 -4.19 22.83 -8.84
N SER A 281 -4.00 23.59 -7.75
CA SER A 281 -2.67 24.06 -7.36
C SER A 281 -1.80 22.89 -6.90
N LYS A 282 -0.54 22.82 -7.37
CA LYS A 282 0.40 21.72 -7.07
C LYS A 282 0.60 21.49 -5.57
N LEU A 283 0.50 22.53 -4.74
CA LEU A 283 0.63 22.42 -3.27
C LEU A 283 -0.62 21.83 -2.61
N THR A 284 -1.81 22.10 -3.13
CA THR A 284 -3.09 21.64 -2.54
C THR A 284 -3.30 20.15 -2.78
N GLY A 285 -3.05 19.66 -4.01
CA GLY A 285 -3.22 18.24 -4.37
C GLY A 285 -2.30 17.29 -3.61
N SER A 286 -1.01 17.60 -3.50
CA SER A 286 -0.06 16.78 -2.72
C SER A 286 -0.41 16.74 -1.24
N THR A 287 -0.90 17.85 -0.67
CA THR A 287 -1.34 17.91 0.73
C THR A 287 -2.54 17.00 0.99
N VAL A 288 -3.51 16.96 0.07
CA VAL A 288 -4.66 16.03 0.14
C VAL A 288 -4.21 14.58 0.11
N LEU A 289 -3.29 14.21 -0.78
CA LEU A 289 -2.75 12.85 -0.85
C LEU A 289 -2.02 12.44 0.44
N ILE A 290 -1.22 13.34 1.01
CA ILE A 290 -0.52 13.09 2.28
C ILE A 290 -1.53 12.93 3.43
N ALA A 291 -2.54 13.80 3.50
CA ALA A 291 -3.58 13.71 4.52
C ALA A 291 -4.35 12.39 4.40
N LEU A 292 -4.70 11.97 3.18
CA LEU A 292 -5.35 10.69 2.91
C LEU A 292 -4.46 9.50 3.30
N PHE A 293 -3.17 9.55 2.97
CA PHE A 293 -2.21 8.52 3.37
C PHE A 293 -2.15 8.35 4.89
N ILE A 294 -2.03 9.47 5.62
CA ILE A 294 -1.98 9.47 7.08
C ILE A 294 -3.31 8.96 7.66
N ALA A 295 -4.46 9.42 7.12
CA ALA A 295 -5.76 8.93 7.54
C ALA A 295 -5.90 7.42 7.37
N ASN A 296 -5.44 6.88 6.24
CA ASN A 296 -5.40 5.45 5.97
C ASN A 296 -4.48 4.70 6.93
N LEU A 297 -3.26 5.19 7.18
CA LEU A 297 -2.35 4.57 8.14
C LEU A 297 -2.94 4.54 9.56
N VAL A 298 -3.61 5.61 9.99
CA VAL A 298 -4.25 5.64 11.30
C VAL A 298 -5.47 4.71 11.34
N GLY A 299 -6.31 4.72 10.30
CA GLY A 299 -7.47 3.83 10.19
C GLY A 299 -7.06 2.36 10.20
N MET A 300 -6.05 1.99 9.42
CA MET A 300 -5.50 0.65 9.38
C MET A 300 -4.74 0.26 10.65
N GLY A 301 -4.05 1.21 11.30
CA GLY A 301 -3.41 0.99 12.60
C GLY A 301 -4.41 0.77 13.74
N LEU A 302 -5.52 1.52 13.75
CA LEU A 302 -6.66 1.29 14.62
C LEU A 302 -7.31 -0.07 14.35
N GLY A 303 -7.49 -0.40 13.08
CA GLY A 303 -7.97 -1.71 12.63
C GLY A 303 -7.07 -2.83 13.13
N ALA A 304 -5.75 -2.69 13.01
CA ALA A 304 -4.77 -3.64 13.56
C ALA A 304 -4.97 -3.80 15.07
N TRP A 305 -4.96 -2.71 15.84
CA TRP A 305 -5.13 -2.74 17.29
C TRP A 305 -6.42 -3.45 17.72
N LYS A 306 -7.55 -3.16 17.06
CA LYS A 306 -8.83 -3.85 17.29
C LYS A 306 -8.77 -5.33 16.89
N SER A 307 -8.14 -5.65 15.77
CA SER A 307 -7.92 -7.03 15.32
C SER A 307 -7.12 -7.85 16.34
N TYR A 308 -6.11 -7.28 17.01
CA TYR A 308 -5.40 -7.96 18.09
C TYR A 308 -6.28 -8.20 19.33
N GLN A 309 -7.10 -7.22 19.72
CA GLN A 309 -7.98 -7.34 20.88
C GLN A 309 -9.12 -8.33 20.70
N HIS A 310 -9.59 -8.49 19.47
CA HIS A 310 -10.77 -9.27 19.13
C HIS A 310 -10.41 -10.46 18.25
N ALA A 311 -9.13 -10.84 18.17
CA ALA A 311 -8.74 -12.12 17.60
C ALA A 311 -9.38 -13.27 18.40
N PRO A 312 -9.72 -14.40 17.76
CA PRO A 312 -10.28 -15.54 18.45
C PRO A 312 -9.25 -16.07 19.47
N PRO A 313 -9.66 -16.38 20.71
CA PRO A 313 -8.73 -16.87 21.72
C PRO A 313 -8.22 -18.26 21.34
N ILE A 314 -6.95 -18.53 21.66
CA ILE A 314 -6.45 -19.91 21.72
C ILE A 314 -6.61 -20.34 23.19
N PRO A 315 -7.47 -21.34 23.48
CA PRO A 315 -7.75 -21.75 24.85
C PRO A 315 -6.51 -22.32 25.53
N ASP A 316 -6.34 -22.05 26.82
CA ASP A 316 -5.28 -22.64 27.65
C ASP A 316 -5.43 -24.17 27.65
N GLU A 317 -6.66 -24.64 27.84
CA GLU A 317 -7.02 -26.06 27.89
C GLU A 317 -8.39 -26.32 27.26
N ILE A 318 -8.49 -27.44 26.57
CA ILE A 318 -9.76 -28.04 26.15
C ILE A 318 -9.95 -29.29 27.00
N ARG A 319 -11.06 -29.37 27.74
CA ARG A 319 -11.36 -30.48 28.66
C ARG A 319 -12.62 -31.21 28.23
N ASP A 320 -12.67 -32.52 28.49
CA ASP A 320 -13.89 -33.30 28.29
C ASP A 320 -14.86 -33.16 29.48
N GLN A 321 -16.05 -33.77 29.39
CA GLN A 321 -17.06 -33.66 30.45
C GLN A 321 -16.63 -34.23 31.81
N ASN A 322 -15.56 -35.03 31.88
CA ASN A 322 -15.00 -35.56 33.13
C ASN A 322 -13.91 -34.64 33.70
N GLY A 323 -13.51 -33.60 32.97
CA GLY A 323 -12.42 -32.70 33.29
C GLY A 323 -11.06 -33.17 32.78
N ASP A 324 -10.98 -34.23 31.97
CA ASP A 324 -9.71 -34.72 31.40
C ASP A 324 -9.26 -33.80 30.25
N ILE A 325 -7.96 -33.53 30.16
CA ILE A 325 -7.40 -32.64 29.13
C ILE A 325 -7.43 -33.36 27.77
N VAL A 326 -8.08 -32.74 26.79
CA VAL A 326 -8.10 -33.16 25.39
C VAL A 326 -6.95 -32.50 24.62
N ALA A 327 -6.82 -31.17 24.71
CA ALA A 327 -5.76 -30.40 24.05
C ALA A 327 -5.34 -29.18 24.90
N THR A 328 -4.13 -28.65 24.71
CA THR A 328 -3.63 -27.43 25.37
C THR A 328 -3.24 -26.33 24.38
N VAL A 329 -3.06 -25.10 24.86
CA VAL A 329 -2.58 -23.96 24.06
C VAL A 329 -1.24 -24.27 23.37
N GLU A 330 -0.31 -24.93 24.05
CA GLU A 330 1.00 -25.31 23.49
C GLU A 330 0.83 -26.28 22.33
N GLN A 331 -0.12 -27.22 22.45
CA GLN A 331 -0.37 -28.21 21.40
C GLN A 331 -0.98 -27.58 20.15
N VAL A 332 -1.93 -26.65 20.31
CA VAL A 332 -2.52 -25.89 19.20
C VAL A 332 -1.49 -24.99 18.53
N ARG A 333 -0.67 -24.27 19.30
CA ARG A 333 0.41 -23.42 18.75
C ARG A 333 1.47 -24.25 18.04
N MET A 334 1.87 -25.38 18.60
CA MET A 334 2.79 -26.30 17.94
C MET A 334 2.19 -26.85 16.64
N GLY A 335 0.91 -27.18 16.65
CA GLY A 335 0.16 -27.57 15.45
C GLY A 335 0.22 -26.54 14.34
N LYS A 336 0.05 -25.25 14.67
CA LYS A 336 0.22 -24.14 13.71
C LYS A 336 1.63 -24.10 13.14
N LYS A 337 2.66 -24.20 13.99
CA LYS A 337 4.07 -24.20 13.54
C LYS A 337 4.35 -25.37 12.61
N LEU A 338 3.87 -26.57 12.94
CA LEU A 338 4.03 -27.77 12.12
C LEU A 338 3.27 -27.65 10.79
N PHE A 339 2.07 -27.06 10.80
CA PHE A 339 1.35 -26.71 9.58
C PHE A 339 2.17 -25.80 8.65
N GLN A 340 2.82 -24.78 9.22
CA GLN A 340 3.68 -23.86 8.48
C GLN A 340 4.98 -24.53 7.99
N ALA A 341 5.69 -25.23 8.87
CA ALA A 341 6.98 -25.87 8.56
C ALA A 341 6.87 -26.92 7.46
N ASN A 342 5.79 -27.70 7.45
CA ASN A 342 5.50 -28.71 6.41
C ASN A 342 4.87 -28.11 5.13
N GLY A 343 4.68 -26.78 5.07
CA GLY A 343 4.16 -26.11 3.88
C GLY A 343 2.71 -26.49 3.55
N LEU A 344 1.90 -26.88 4.54
CA LEU A 344 0.54 -27.38 4.30
C LEU A 344 -0.41 -26.33 3.70
N MET A 345 -0.16 -25.03 3.91
CA MET A 345 -0.89 -23.94 3.23
C MET A 345 -0.64 -23.92 1.70
N ASN A 346 0.45 -24.53 1.22
CA ASN A 346 0.71 -24.71 -0.20
C ASN A 346 0.24 -26.07 -0.73
N GLN A 347 -0.19 -26.97 0.14
CA GLN A 347 -0.83 -28.24 -0.24
C GLN A 347 -2.35 -28.09 -0.27
N GLY A 348 -2.96 -27.61 0.80
CA GLY A 348 -4.39 -27.26 0.92
C GLY A 348 -4.55 -25.84 1.44
N SER A 349 -5.62 -25.55 2.18
CA SER A 349 -5.90 -24.23 2.75
C SER A 349 -6.28 -24.28 4.22
N ILE A 350 -6.26 -23.14 4.88
CA ILE A 350 -6.79 -22.94 6.24
C ILE A 350 -7.58 -21.63 6.23
N LEU A 351 -8.79 -21.61 6.81
CA LEU A 351 -9.69 -20.45 6.74
C LEU A 351 -9.93 -19.95 5.29
N GLY A 352 -9.90 -20.88 4.33
CA GLY A 352 -10.06 -20.61 2.89
C GLY A 352 -8.83 -20.03 2.19
N ASN A 353 -7.77 -19.70 2.92
CA ASN A 353 -6.53 -19.14 2.36
C ASN A 353 -5.48 -20.24 2.16
N GLY A 354 -4.89 -20.28 0.96
CA GLY A 354 -3.88 -21.28 0.58
C GLY A 354 -4.18 -21.96 -0.77
N SER A 355 -3.68 -23.18 -0.91
CA SER A 355 -3.83 -24.02 -2.09
C SER A 355 -5.19 -24.70 -2.21
N TYR A 356 -5.48 -25.20 -3.40
CA TYR A 356 -6.73 -25.85 -3.78
C TYR A 356 -6.55 -27.34 -4.09
N PHE A 357 -5.34 -27.87 -3.92
CA PHE A 357 -4.98 -29.23 -4.32
C PHE A 357 -5.39 -30.28 -3.29
N GLY A 358 -5.14 -29.97 -2.02
CA GLY A 358 -5.69 -30.66 -0.86
C GLY A 358 -6.97 -30.00 -0.35
N VAL A 359 -7.42 -30.45 0.81
CA VAL A 359 -8.61 -29.92 1.49
C VAL A 359 -8.37 -28.56 2.14
N ASP A 360 -9.43 -27.86 2.48
CA ASP A 360 -9.37 -26.81 3.49
C ASP A 360 -9.43 -27.44 4.89
N LEU A 361 -8.37 -27.30 5.69
CA LEU A 361 -8.24 -27.98 6.99
C LEU A 361 -9.32 -27.51 7.99
N THR A 362 -9.74 -26.25 7.92
CA THR A 362 -10.80 -25.72 8.79
C THR A 362 -12.13 -26.36 8.46
N ALA A 363 -12.51 -26.37 7.17
CA ALA A 363 -13.75 -26.97 6.71
C ALA A 363 -13.77 -28.50 6.87
N ASP A 364 -12.66 -29.17 6.57
CA ASP A 364 -12.50 -30.62 6.73
C ASP A 364 -12.63 -31.01 8.21
N ALA A 365 -11.95 -30.31 9.12
CA ALA A 365 -12.09 -30.55 10.55
C ALA A 365 -13.51 -30.27 11.07
N LEU A 366 -14.17 -29.21 10.58
CA LEU A 366 -15.54 -28.87 10.95
C LEU A 366 -16.55 -29.93 10.49
N HIS A 367 -16.43 -30.36 9.23
CA HIS A 367 -17.26 -31.41 8.65
C HIS A 367 -17.08 -32.74 9.40
N LEU A 368 -15.84 -33.17 9.61
CA LEU A 368 -15.52 -34.38 10.37
C LEU A 368 -15.99 -34.29 11.83
N LYS A 369 -15.93 -33.10 12.45
CA LYS A 369 -16.44 -32.88 13.81
C LYS A 369 -17.94 -33.19 13.87
N ALA A 370 -18.72 -32.62 12.96
CA ALA A 370 -20.15 -32.90 12.86
C ALA A 370 -20.42 -34.39 12.60
N GLU A 371 -19.75 -34.99 11.61
CA GLU A 371 -19.94 -36.39 11.23
C GLU A 371 -19.66 -37.35 12.41
N PHE A 372 -18.52 -37.18 13.10
CA PHE A 372 -18.16 -38.04 14.22
C PHE A 372 -19.06 -37.83 15.44
N MET A 373 -19.56 -36.61 15.68
CA MET A 373 -20.57 -36.38 16.72
C MET A 373 -21.89 -37.08 16.39
N GLN A 374 -22.34 -37.02 15.13
CA GLN A 374 -23.54 -37.74 14.71
C GLN A 374 -23.35 -39.26 14.84
N LYS A 375 -22.18 -39.78 14.44
CA LYS A 375 -21.81 -41.19 14.60
C LYS A 375 -21.77 -41.63 16.07
N TYR A 376 -21.31 -40.77 16.97
CA TYR A 376 -21.35 -41.02 18.41
C TYR A 376 -22.78 -41.23 18.91
N TYR A 377 -23.72 -40.40 18.48
CA TYR A 377 -25.13 -40.53 18.85
C TYR A 377 -25.82 -41.72 18.20
N ALA A 378 -25.51 -42.02 16.93
CA ALA A 378 -26.00 -43.21 16.24
C ALA A 378 -25.58 -44.49 16.99
N ARG A 379 -24.32 -44.56 17.44
CA ARG A 379 -23.81 -45.67 18.26
C ARG A 379 -24.51 -45.79 19.61
N LYS A 380 -24.89 -44.68 20.23
CA LYS A 380 -25.73 -44.71 21.45
C LYS A 380 -27.13 -45.29 21.21
N GLN A 381 -27.63 -45.22 19.98
CA GLN A 381 -28.89 -45.87 19.57
C GLN A 381 -28.70 -47.31 19.08
N GLY A 382 -27.46 -47.84 19.10
CA GLY A 382 -27.16 -49.23 18.77
C GLY A 382 -26.86 -49.50 17.29
N VAL A 383 -26.64 -48.46 16.47
CA VAL A 383 -26.27 -48.60 15.06
C VAL A 383 -24.90 -47.97 14.77
N GLU A 384 -24.19 -48.48 13.78
CA GLU A 384 -22.82 -48.03 13.45
C GLU A 384 -22.75 -46.76 12.61
N SER A 385 -23.85 -46.38 11.94
CA SER A 385 -23.93 -45.24 11.04
C SER A 385 -25.27 -44.52 11.17
N VAL A 386 -25.23 -43.20 10.98
CA VAL A 386 -26.40 -42.33 10.90
C VAL A 386 -27.29 -42.70 9.70
N THR A 387 -26.68 -43.18 8.61
CA THR A 387 -27.42 -43.62 7.40
C THR A 387 -28.23 -44.91 7.60
N ALA A 388 -28.00 -45.64 8.70
CA ALA A 388 -28.75 -46.84 9.05
C ALA A 388 -30.01 -46.54 9.90
N LEU A 389 -30.16 -45.30 10.38
CA LEU A 389 -31.33 -44.84 11.12
C LEU A 389 -32.47 -44.49 10.18
N ASP A 390 -33.69 -44.44 10.70
CA ASP A 390 -34.79 -43.84 9.95
C ASP A 390 -34.63 -42.32 9.80
N ASP A 391 -35.37 -41.71 8.88
CA ASP A 391 -35.23 -40.28 8.57
C ASP A 391 -35.54 -39.39 9.78
N ALA A 392 -36.44 -39.78 10.67
CA ALA A 392 -36.81 -38.97 11.84
C ALA A 392 -35.72 -39.02 12.92
N GLU A 393 -35.17 -40.21 13.17
CA GLU A 393 -34.04 -40.43 14.08
C GLU A 393 -32.78 -39.72 13.59
N ARG A 394 -32.50 -39.79 12.28
CA ARG A 394 -31.38 -39.06 11.66
C ARG A 394 -31.51 -37.55 11.89
N VAL A 395 -32.66 -36.96 11.54
CA VAL A 395 -32.90 -35.52 11.72
C VAL A 395 -32.79 -35.11 13.19
N ALA A 396 -33.25 -35.96 14.12
CA ALA A 396 -33.13 -35.68 15.55
C ALA A 396 -31.66 -35.65 16.02
N ILE A 397 -30.80 -36.50 15.47
CA ILE A 397 -29.35 -36.48 15.75
C ILE A 397 -28.69 -35.26 15.11
N GLU A 398 -28.99 -34.96 13.85
CA GLU A 398 -28.44 -33.80 13.14
C GLU A 398 -28.77 -32.49 13.88
N GLU A 399 -30.04 -32.27 14.24
CA GLU A 399 -30.47 -31.09 15.00
C GLU A 399 -29.87 -31.04 16.42
N ARG A 400 -29.62 -32.20 17.04
CA ARG A 400 -28.92 -32.26 18.32
C ARG A 400 -27.47 -31.79 18.19
N VAL A 401 -26.73 -32.33 17.22
CA VAL A 401 -25.33 -31.95 16.98
C VAL A 401 -25.22 -30.48 16.65
N LYS A 402 -26.12 -29.97 15.79
CA LYS A 402 -26.21 -28.56 15.47
C LYS A 402 -26.39 -27.68 16.71
N ARG A 403 -27.29 -28.03 17.64
CA ARG A 403 -27.47 -27.28 18.89
C ARG A 403 -26.30 -27.39 19.86
N GLU A 404 -25.57 -28.50 19.84
CA GLU A 404 -24.36 -28.67 20.67
C GLU A 404 -23.18 -27.85 20.13
N LEU A 405 -23.14 -27.59 18.82
CA LEU A 405 -22.11 -26.77 18.18
C LEU A 405 -22.46 -25.29 18.08
N ASP A 406 -23.75 -24.93 18.15
CA ASP A 406 -24.26 -23.56 18.28
C ASP A 406 -24.05 -23.08 19.73
N ALA A 407 -22.80 -22.77 20.06
CA ALA A 407 -22.36 -22.37 21.39
C ALA A 407 -21.72 -20.99 21.36
N ASP A 408 -21.91 -20.23 22.44
CA ASP A 408 -21.22 -18.96 22.66
C ASP A 408 -19.79 -19.21 23.16
N ALA A 409 -18.88 -18.30 22.81
CA ALA A 409 -17.51 -18.34 23.31
C ALA A 409 -17.49 -18.33 24.85
N PRO A 410 -16.64 -19.14 25.49
CA PRO A 410 -16.57 -19.18 26.95
C PRO A 410 -15.98 -17.88 27.51
N ASP A 411 -16.46 -17.44 28.68
CA ASP A 411 -15.94 -16.28 29.42
C ASP A 411 -14.50 -16.47 29.96
N GLY A 412 -13.98 -17.70 29.93
CA GLY A 412 -12.67 -18.08 30.46
C GLY A 412 -11.76 -18.74 29.42
N SER A 413 -10.55 -19.12 29.83
CA SER A 413 -9.54 -19.71 28.94
C SER A 413 -9.69 -21.22 28.72
N THR A 414 -10.70 -21.86 29.29
CA THR A 414 -10.96 -23.30 29.16
C THR A 414 -12.22 -23.56 28.36
N ILE A 415 -12.10 -24.39 27.32
CA ILE A 415 -13.26 -24.91 26.58
C ILE A 415 -13.69 -26.24 27.19
N GLN A 416 -14.99 -26.39 27.45
CA GLN A 416 -15.58 -27.64 27.95
C GLN A 416 -16.31 -28.36 26.82
N TYR A 417 -15.79 -29.52 26.44
CA TYR A 417 -16.39 -30.37 25.41
C TYR A 417 -17.45 -31.30 25.97
N SER A 418 -18.50 -31.48 25.17
CA SER A 418 -19.39 -32.62 25.34
C SER A 418 -18.67 -33.95 25.07
N ALA A 419 -19.29 -35.07 25.48
CA ALA A 419 -18.76 -36.40 25.21
C ALA A 419 -18.67 -36.71 23.70
N ALA A 420 -19.56 -36.12 22.90
CA ALA A 420 -19.56 -36.26 21.46
C ALA A 420 -18.41 -35.46 20.83
N GLU A 421 -18.17 -34.22 21.29
CA GLU A 421 -17.05 -33.40 20.80
C GLU A 421 -15.68 -34.00 21.16
N ALA A 422 -15.50 -34.45 22.41
CA ALA A 422 -14.26 -35.11 22.83
C ALA A 422 -14.04 -36.43 22.07
N TYR A 423 -15.12 -37.15 21.71
CA TYR A 423 -15.03 -38.30 20.81
C TYR A 423 -14.60 -37.88 19.40
N ALA A 424 -15.22 -36.84 18.83
CA ALA A 424 -14.93 -36.35 17.49
C ALA A 424 -13.48 -35.84 17.37
N HIS A 425 -12.99 -35.06 18.32
CA HIS A 425 -11.60 -34.55 18.34
C HIS A 425 -10.59 -35.70 18.26
N ARG A 426 -10.76 -36.74 19.08
CA ARG A 426 -9.88 -37.93 19.05
C ARG A 426 -9.93 -38.66 17.71
N ARG A 427 -11.08 -38.75 17.06
CA ARG A 427 -11.22 -39.36 15.73
C ARG A 427 -10.60 -38.51 14.62
N ILE A 428 -10.68 -37.19 14.72
CA ILE A 428 -10.02 -36.29 13.76
C ILE A 428 -8.49 -36.43 13.85
N ARG A 429 -7.94 -36.54 15.06
CA ARG A 429 -6.51 -36.86 15.26
C ARG A 429 -6.09 -38.14 14.54
N GLU A 430 -6.84 -39.23 14.73
CA GLU A 430 -6.60 -40.49 14.03
C GLU A 430 -6.62 -40.32 12.50
N GLN A 431 -7.60 -39.60 11.96
CA GLN A 431 -7.70 -39.32 10.52
C GLN A 431 -6.53 -38.49 9.97
N TYR A 432 -6.03 -37.54 10.75
CA TYR A 432 -4.90 -36.70 10.34
C TYR A 432 -3.58 -37.49 10.40
N ILE A 433 -3.42 -38.41 11.35
CA ILE A 433 -2.28 -39.34 11.39
C ILE A 433 -2.29 -40.24 10.15
N GLU A 434 -3.42 -40.87 9.85
CA GLU A 434 -3.60 -41.70 8.65
C GLU A 434 -3.25 -40.90 7.38
N ARG A 435 -3.82 -39.70 7.23
CA ARG A 435 -3.64 -38.90 6.02
C ARG A 435 -2.24 -38.32 5.85
N TYR A 436 -1.65 -37.75 6.91
CA TYR A 436 -0.43 -36.93 6.80
C TYR A 436 0.85 -37.63 7.27
N HIS A 437 0.75 -38.63 8.14
CA HIS A 437 1.90 -39.41 8.58
C HIS A 437 1.98 -40.76 7.86
N GLU A 438 0.91 -41.56 7.86
CA GLU A 438 0.91 -42.83 7.10
C GLU A 438 0.92 -42.58 5.59
N GLY A 439 0.30 -41.46 5.17
CA GLY A 439 0.32 -40.94 3.82
C GLY A 439 -0.96 -41.28 3.04
N ASP A 440 -1.29 -40.44 2.07
CA ASP A 440 -2.43 -40.61 1.17
C ASP A 440 -1.97 -40.25 -0.26
N PRO A 441 -1.39 -41.22 -0.99
CA PRO A 441 -0.85 -40.99 -2.33
C PRO A 441 -1.92 -40.51 -3.32
N GLU A 442 -3.18 -40.94 -3.17
CA GLU A 442 -4.28 -40.49 -4.01
C GLU A 442 -4.55 -38.98 -3.83
N ARG A 443 -4.33 -38.45 -2.62
CA ARG A 443 -4.35 -37.00 -2.34
C ARG A 443 -3.04 -36.28 -2.68
N GLY A 444 -2.02 -36.98 -3.18
CA GLY A 444 -0.68 -36.45 -3.41
C GLY A 444 0.06 -36.14 -2.10
N ILE A 445 -0.23 -36.90 -1.04
CA ILE A 445 0.47 -36.85 0.25
C ILE A 445 1.34 -38.10 0.39
N PRO A 446 2.68 -37.98 0.35
CA PRO A 446 3.56 -39.13 0.56
C PRO A 446 3.49 -39.63 2.00
N THR A 447 3.93 -40.88 2.22
CA THR A 447 4.19 -41.40 3.56
C THR A 447 5.27 -40.55 4.24
N GLU A 448 5.11 -40.33 5.55
CA GLU A 448 5.96 -39.46 6.37
C GLU A 448 6.01 -38.00 5.83
N PHE A 449 4.95 -37.53 5.16
CA PHE A 449 4.83 -36.11 4.79
C PHE A 449 4.92 -35.22 6.04
N VAL A 450 4.33 -35.67 7.14
CA VAL A 450 4.64 -35.23 8.50
C VAL A 450 5.43 -36.34 9.19
N GLU A 451 6.56 -35.97 9.79
CA GLU A 451 7.59 -36.92 10.24
C GLU A 451 7.09 -37.89 11.30
N THR A 452 6.28 -37.43 12.27
CA THR A 452 5.79 -38.28 13.37
C THR A 452 4.26 -38.26 13.50
N PRO A 453 3.66 -39.35 14.04
CA PRO A 453 2.23 -39.36 14.36
C PRO A 453 1.84 -38.24 15.33
N GLU A 454 2.68 -37.96 16.32
CA GLU A 454 2.43 -36.90 17.31
C GLU A 454 2.38 -35.52 16.64
N GLN A 455 3.22 -35.24 15.65
CA GLN A 455 3.17 -33.99 14.90
C GLN A 455 1.88 -33.87 14.09
N ALA A 456 1.43 -34.95 13.45
CA ALA A 456 0.15 -34.97 12.74
C ALA A 456 -1.04 -34.75 13.70
N GLU A 457 -0.97 -35.32 14.92
CA GLU A 457 -1.93 -35.07 16.00
C GLU A 457 -2.01 -33.58 16.36
N ARG A 458 -0.86 -32.89 16.47
CA ARG A 458 -0.81 -31.44 16.76
C ARG A 458 -1.40 -30.61 15.63
N ILE A 459 -1.14 -30.97 14.37
CA ILE A 459 -1.76 -30.30 13.22
C ILE A 459 -3.29 -30.45 13.29
N ALA A 460 -3.78 -31.63 13.70
CA ALA A 460 -5.21 -31.84 13.93
C ALA A 460 -5.76 -30.94 15.05
N ASP A 461 -5.01 -30.75 16.15
CA ASP A 461 -5.39 -29.83 17.23
C ASP A 461 -5.56 -28.39 16.72
N PHE A 462 -4.66 -27.95 15.87
CA PHE A 462 -4.75 -26.65 15.22
C PHE A 462 -5.95 -26.55 14.27
N ALA A 463 -6.16 -27.55 13.41
CA ALA A 463 -7.30 -27.58 12.50
C ALA A 463 -8.64 -27.58 13.26
N VAL A 464 -8.76 -28.37 14.33
CA VAL A 464 -9.95 -28.40 15.20
C VAL A 464 -10.16 -27.07 15.93
N TRP A 465 -9.09 -26.38 16.35
CA TRP A 465 -9.23 -25.02 16.89
C TRP A 465 -9.77 -24.05 15.84
N THR A 466 -9.28 -24.11 14.59
CA THR A 466 -9.86 -23.28 13.51
C THR A 466 -11.32 -23.63 13.21
N ALA A 467 -11.70 -24.90 13.30
CA ALA A 467 -13.09 -25.32 13.17
C ALA A 467 -13.95 -24.81 14.34
N TRP A 468 -13.40 -24.79 15.56
CA TRP A 468 -14.09 -24.26 16.74
C TRP A 468 -14.44 -22.78 16.57
N ILE A 469 -13.49 -21.94 16.15
CA ILE A 469 -13.76 -20.51 15.92
C ILE A 469 -14.77 -20.30 14.77
N ALA A 470 -14.87 -21.26 13.85
CA ALA A 470 -15.74 -21.18 12.68
C ALA A 470 -17.22 -21.43 12.99
N HIS A 471 -17.54 -22.12 14.10
CA HIS A 471 -18.91 -22.41 14.52
C HIS A 471 -19.30 -21.77 15.87
N THR A 472 -18.34 -21.24 16.63
CA THR A 472 -18.59 -20.68 17.97
C THR A 472 -18.86 -19.19 17.89
N ASN A 473 -19.99 -18.75 18.45
CA ASN A 473 -20.40 -17.35 18.43
C ASN A 473 -19.38 -16.48 19.17
N ARG A 474 -19.05 -15.35 18.55
CA ARG A 474 -18.23 -14.31 19.19
C ARG A 474 -18.98 -13.76 20.41
N PRO A 475 -18.29 -13.33 21.49
CA PRO A 475 -18.94 -12.68 22.63
C PRO A 475 -19.83 -11.51 22.17
N ASP A 476 -21.04 -11.43 22.75
CA ASP A 476 -22.07 -10.43 22.42
C ASP A 476 -22.53 -10.43 20.94
N SER A 477 -22.34 -11.54 20.23
CA SER A 477 -22.74 -11.73 18.83
C SER A 477 -23.69 -12.92 18.65
N THR A 478 -24.37 -12.97 17.51
CA THR A 478 -25.22 -14.09 17.07
C THR A 478 -24.60 -14.87 15.91
N HIS A 479 -23.30 -14.69 15.66
CA HIS A 479 -22.55 -15.35 14.59
C HIS A 479 -21.14 -15.68 15.06
N SER A 480 -20.49 -16.62 14.38
CA SER A 480 -19.18 -17.14 14.74
C SER A 480 -18.04 -16.13 14.56
N TYR A 481 -16.85 -16.41 15.09
CA TYR A 481 -15.68 -15.53 14.89
C TYR A 481 -15.35 -15.28 13.41
N THR A 482 -15.74 -16.20 12.52
CA THR A 482 -15.51 -16.14 11.07
C THR A 482 -16.74 -15.68 10.29
N ASN A 483 -17.72 -15.04 10.94
CA ASN A 483 -18.97 -14.60 10.32
C ASN A 483 -19.76 -15.78 9.70
N ASP A 484 -19.82 -16.90 10.43
CA ASP A 484 -20.44 -18.17 10.05
C ASP A 484 -19.81 -18.86 8.83
N TRP A 485 -18.59 -18.49 8.43
CA TRP A 485 -17.85 -19.20 7.37
C TRP A 485 -17.08 -20.39 7.97
N PRO A 486 -16.94 -21.55 7.29
CA PRO A 486 -17.42 -21.87 5.94
C PRO A 486 -18.88 -22.32 5.93
N TYR A 487 -19.48 -22.36 4.74
CA TYR A 487 -20.82 -22.92 4.55
C TYR A 487 -20.86 -24.41 4.90
N GLU A 488 -21.46 -24.71 6.06
CA GLU A 488 -21.68 -26.06 6.57
C GLU A 488 -23.03 -26.12 7.32
N PRO A 489 -24.13 -26.43 6.60
CA PRO A 489 -25.46 -26.45 7.19
C PRO A 489 -25.62 -27.43 8.36
N ALA A 490 -24.79 -28.49 8.43
CA ALA A 490 -24.86 -29.49 9.49
C ALA A 490 -24.49 -28.90 10.87
N VAL A 491 -23.72 -27.81 10.90
CA VAL A 491 -23.35 -27.10 12.15
C VAL A 491 -24.11 -25.77 12.32
N GLY A 492 -24.96 -25.40 11.36
CA GLY A 492 -25.73 -24.15 11.41
C GLY A 492 -25.12 -22.98 10.64
N ASN A 493 -23.89 -23.11 10.15
CA ASN A 493 -23.20 -22.08 9.39
C ASN A 493 -23.94 -21.72 8.09
N ARG A 494 -24.34 -20.44 7.97
CA ARG A 494 -25.04 -19.86 6.82
C ARG A 494 -24.65 -18.39 6.67
N PRO A 495 -24.83 -17.78 5.48
CA PRO A 495 -24.62 -16.34 5.34
C PRO A 495 -25.43 -15.55 6.36
N THR A 496 -24.74 -14.73 7.17
CA THR A 496 -25.37 -13.88 8.17
C THR A 496 -26.17 -12.75 7.53
N GLY A 497 -27.02 -12.08 8.33
CA GLY A 497 -27.79 -10.92 7.87
C GLY A 497 -26.91 -9.80 7.31
N GLN A 498 -25.74 -9.55 7.92
CA GLN A 498 -24.80 -8.53 7.43
C GLN A 498 -24.23 -8.88 6.05
N VAL A 499 -23.94 -10.16 5.77
CA VAL A 499 -23.42 -10.58 4.46
C VAL A 499 -24.42 -10.25 3.34
N LEU A 500 -25.71 -10.48 3.58
CA LEU A 500 -26.77 -10.17 2.62
C LEU A 500 -26.98 -8.66 2.43
N VAL A 501 -26.97 -7.89 3.53
CA VAL A 501 -27.14 -6.44 3.51
C VAL A 501 -25.97 -5.77 2.79
N TRP A 502 -24.74 -6.08 3.16
CA TRP A 502 -23.55 -5.48 2.57
C TRP A 502 -23.35 -5.89 1.12
N SER A 503 -23.76 -7.10 0.71
CA SER A 503 -23.82 -7.46 -0.71
C SER A 503 -24.82 -6.65 -1.53
N THR A 504 -25.90 -6.17 -0.91
CA THR A 504 -26.85 -5.27 -1.59
C THR A 504 -26.27 -3.85 -1.66
N ILE A 505 -25.62 -3.40 -0.57
CA ILE A 505 -24.97 -2.09 -0.50
C ILE A 505 -23.82 -1.99 -1.50
N SER A 506 -23.00 -3.03 -1.70
CA SER A 506 -21.92 -3.00 -2.70
C SER A 506 -22.43 -2.73 -4.10
N VAL A 507 -23.52 -3.36 -4.53
CA VAL A 507 -24.12 -3.07 -5.86
C VAL A 507 -24.56 -1.61 -5.97
N LEU A 508 -25.14 -1.05 -4.91
CA LEU A 508 -25.51 0.37 -4.88
C LEU A 508 -24.29 1.30 -4.89
N LEU A 509 -23.25 0.97 -4.12
CA LEU A 509 -21.98 1.70 -4.08
C LEU A 509 -21.27 1.66 -5.43
N LEU A 510 -21.30 0.54 -6.14
CA LEU A 510 -20.74 0.43 -7.49
C LEU A 510 -21.45 1.37 -8.46
N ILE A 511 -22.79 1.37 -8.46
CA ILE A 511 -23.59 2.23 -9.35
C ILE A 511 -23.36 3.71 -9.01
N PHE A 512 -23.42 4.06 -7.72
CA PHE A 512 -23.25 5.44 -7.26
C PHE A 512 -21.81 5.92 -7.44
N GLY A 513 -20.82 5.12 -7.03
CA GLY A 513 -19.40 5.40 -7.16
C GLY A 513 -18.96 5.51 -8.62
N GLY A 514 -19.45 4.62 -9.49
CA GLY A 514 -19.23 4.73 -10.93
C GLY A 514 -19.85 6.00 -11.53
N GLY A 515 -21.08 6.33 -11.14
CA GLY A 515 -21.75 7.58 -11.56
C GLY A 515 -21.02 8.83 -11.08
N LEU A 516 -20.59 8.86 -9.81
CA LEU A 516 -19.82 9.94 -9.21
C LEU A 516 -18.45 10.08 -9.89
N GLY A 517 -17.78 8.96 -10.15
CA GLY A 517 -16.51 8.95 -10.87
C GLY A 517 -16.65 9.55 -12.26
N VAL A 518 -17.68 9.18 -13.03
CA VAL A 518 -17.90 9.70 -14.38
C VAL A 518 -18.21 11.20 -14.34
N TRP A 519 -19.02 11.63 -13.37
CA TRP A 519 -19.28 13.05 -13.14
C TRP A 519 -18.00 13.81 -12.78
N ALA A 520 -17.17 13.29 -11.87
CA ALA A 520 -15.90 13.90 -11.48
C ALA A 520 -14.92 13.96 -12.66
N TYR A 521 -14.80 12.88 -13.44
CA TYR A 521 -13.93 12.82 -14.62
C TYR A 521 -14.27 13.92 -15.65
N HIS A 522 -15.57 14.13 -15.91
CA HIS A 522 -16.01 15.20 -16.82
C HIS A 522 -15.94 16.60 -16.21
N SER A 523 -16.11 16.74 -14.90
CA SER A 523 -16.10 18.05 -14.23
C SER A 523 -14.68 18.59 -14.03
N LEU A 524 -13.69 17.71 -13.92
CA LEU A 524 -12.27 18.07 -13.71
C LEU A 524 -11.50 18.28 -15.02
N ASP A 525 -12.15 18.14 -16.18
CA ASP A 525 -11.60 18.38 -17.53
C ASP A 525 -10.21 17.77 -17.75
N PHE A 526 -10.06 16.48 -17.45
CA PHE A 526 -8.80 15.77 -17.66
C PHE A 526 -8.42 15.75 -19.15
N ALA A 527 -7.22 16.21 -19.48
CA ALA A 527 -6.75 16.25 -20.85
C ALA A 527 -6.66 14.84 -21.46
N GLU A 528 -7.26 14.67 -22.64
CA GLU A 528 -7.10 13.45 -23.43
C GLU A 528 -5.79 13.50 -24.24
N PRO A 529 -5.12 12.35 -24.44
CA PRO A 529 -3.92 12.29 -25.29
C PRO A 529 -4.20 12.85 -26.68
N THR A 530 -3.33 13.72 -27.18
CA THR A 530 -3.50 14.37 -28.48
C THR A 530 -3.59 13.32 -29.60
N THR A 531 -4.51 13.51 -30.57
CA THR A 531 -4.60 12.64 -31.75
C THR A 531 -3.74 13.12 -32.93
N ASP A 532 -3.04 14.23 -32.74
CA ASP A 532 -2.20 14.87 -33.74
C ASP A 532 -0.92 14.07 -33.96
N ILE A 533 -0.44 14.06 -35.21
CA ILE A 533 0.81 13.37 -35.55
C ILE A 533 1.96 14.20 -34.98
N ILE A 534 2.69 13.62 -34.04
CA ILE A 534 3.85 14.26 -33.38
C ILE A 534 5.10 13.58 -33.90
N ASP A 535 6.17 14.36 -34.12
CA ASP A 535 7.47 13.81 -34.52
C ASP A 535 8.15 13.20 -33.29
N ILE A 536 8.12 11.87 -33.19
CA ILE A 536 8.63 11.14 -32.03
C ILE A 536 10.11 10.87 -32.27
N PRO A 537 11.01 11.25 -31.34
CA PRO A 537 12.45 11.01 -31.49
C PRO A 537 12.74 9.54 -31.78
N SER A 538 13.62 9.28 -32.74
CA SER A 538 14.11 7.93 -33.00
C SER A 538 14.79 7.38 -31.73
N PRO A 539 14.55 6.13 -31.34
CA PRO A 539 15.28 5.52 -30.22
C PRO A 539 16.80 5.59 -30.34
N ASP A 540 17.35 5.61 -31.56
CA ASP A 540 18.80 5.76 -31.77
C ASP A 540 19.31 7.18 -31.44
N SER A 541 18.41 8.16 -31.26
CA SER A 541 18.76 9.52 -30.82
C SER A 541 18.88 9.67 -29.30
N VAL A 542 18.49 8.64 -28.54
CA VAL A 542 18.58 8.64 -27.07
C VAL A 542 19.95 8.11 -26.64
N SER A 543 20.74 8.93 -25.94
CA SER A 543 22.00 8.51 -25.34
C SER A 543 21.76 7.56 -24.16
N ILE A 544 22.44 6.41 -24.18
CA ILE A 544 22.32 5.39 -23.13
C ILE A 544 23.46 5.52 -22.13
N THR A 545 23.11 5.72 -20.85
CA THR A 545 24.05 5.75 -19.74
C THR A 545 24.51 4.34 -19.33
N PRO A 546 25.68 4.19 -18.66
CA PRO A 546 26.10 2.91 -18.09
C PRO A 546 25.07 2.25 -17.16
N THR A 547 24.33 3.03 -16.38
CA THR A 547 23.28 2.53 -15.48
C THR A 547 22.07 2.01 -16.24
N GLN A 548 21.61 2.72 -17.27
CA GLN A 548 20.55 2.24 -18.16
C GLN A 548 20.93 0.92 -18.83
N TYR A 549 22.17 0.80 -19.29
CA TYR A 549 22.65 -0.45 -19.86
C TYR A 549 22.74 -1.58 -18.81
N ALA A 550 23.13 -1.28 -17.56
CA ALA A 550 23.09 -2.24 -16.46
C ALA A 550 21.65 -2.68 -16.12
N ALA A 551 20.71 -1.74 -16.10
CA ALA A 551 19.28 -2.01 -15.88
C ALA A 551 18.68 -2.89 -17.00
N ALA A 552 19.14 -2.76 -18.24
CA ALA A 552 18.68 -3.60 -19.35
C ALA A 552 18.95 -5.11 -19.15
N TRP A 553 19.96 -5.50 -18.35
CA TRP A 553 20.21 -6.90 -17.98
C TRP A 553 19.15 -7.52 -17.08
N TYR A 554 18.36 -6.71 -16.38
CA TYR A 554 17.24 -7.20 -15.58
C TYR A 554 16.15 -7.84 -16.45
N VAL A 555 15.98 -7.38 -17.70
CA VAL A 555 14.93 -7.85 -18.60
C VAL A 555 15.07 -9.34 -18.96
N PRO A 556 16.20 -9.84 -19.49
CA PRO A 556 16.37 -11.28 -19.73
C PRO A 556 16.39 -12.11 -18.45
N VAL A 557 16.86 -11.57 -17.32
CA VAL A 557 16.80 -12.27 -16.02
C VAL A 557 15.34 -12.46 -15.60
N ALA A 558 14.52 -11.42 -15.65
CA ALA A 558 13.10 -11.51 -15.39
C ALA A 558 12.40 -12.47 -16.36
N GLY A 559 12.75 -12.43 -17.65
CA GLY A 559 12.26 -13.40 -18.64
C GLY A 559 12.60 -14.85 -18.26
N ALA A 560 13.80 -15.12 -17.76
CA ALA A 560 14.19 -16.46 -17.29
C ALA A 560 13.39 -16.88 -16.04
N LEU A 561 13.22 -15.99 -15.06
CA LEU A 561 12.39 -16.24 -13.88
C LEU A 561 10.94 -16.52 -14.27
N PHE A 562 10.39 -15.74 -15.20
CA PHE A 562 9.05 -15.95 -15.73
C PHE A 562 8.90 -17.28 -16.48
N ALA A 563 9.89 -17.66 -17.29
CA ALA A 563 9.86 -18.97 -17.96
C ALA A 563 9.86 -20.13 -16.95
N VAL A 564 10.66 -20.06 -15.89
CA VAL A 564 10.62 -21.06 -14.81
C VAL A 564 9.25 -21.05 -14.11
N GLN A 565 8.68 -19.87 -13.86
CA GLN A 565 7.37 -19.71 -13.22
C GLN A 565 6.24 -20.38 -14.02
N VAL A 566 6.22 -20.19 -15.34
CA VAL A 566 5.19 -20.82 -16.18
C VAL A 566 5.39 -22.35 -16.23
N LEU A 567 6.64 -22.83 -16.24
CA LEU A 567 6.94 -24.27 -16.19
C LEU A 567 6.51 -24.90 -14.87
N THR A 568 6.76 -24.24 -13.72
CA THR A 568 6.26 -24.72 -12.43
C THR A 568 4.73 -24.67 -12.38
N GLY A 569 4.11 -23.66 -12.99
CA GLY A 569 2.64 -23.58 -13.14
C GLY A 569 2.05 -24.75 -13.94
N ALA A 570 2.70 -25.10 -15.05
CA ALA A 570 2.31 -26.26 -15.86
C ALA A 570 2.47 -27.58 -15.09
N LEU A 571 3.53 -27.72 -14.28
CA LEU A 571 3.71 -28.88 -13.40
C LEU A 571 2.60 -28.96 -12.33
N LEU A 572 2.21 -27.83 -11.72
CA LEU A 572 1.10 -27.81 -10.76
C LEU A 572 -0.23 -28.20 -11.42
N ALA A 573 -0.50 -27.69 -12.62
CA ALA A 573 -1.68 -28.06 -13.38
C ALA A 573 -1.70 -29.56 -13.69
N HIS A 574 -0.53 -30.13 -14.02
CA HIS A 574 -0.38 -31.58 -14.25
C HIS A 574 -0.71 -32.41 -13.01
N TYR A 575 -0.29 -31.97 -11.83
CA TYR A 575 -0.57 -32.71 -10.59
C TYR A 575 -2.06 -32.87 -10.30
N TYR A 576 -2.94 -31.97 -10.73
CA TYR A 576 -4.40 -32.16 -10.62
C TYR A 576 -4.97 -33.28 -11.49
N VAL A 577 -4.23 -33.68 -12.52
CA VAL A 577 -4.60 -34.73 -13.48
C VAL A 577 -3.92 -36.06 -13.12
N GLU A 578 -2.66 -35.99 -12.72
CA GLU A 578 -1.84 -37.14 -12.31
C GLU A 578 -1.18 -36.81 -10.98
N ARG A 579 -1.82 -37.19 -9.86
CA ARG A 579 -1.37 -36.85 -8.50
C ARG A 579 -0.16 -37.65 -8.03
N THR A 580 0.01 -38.87 -8.56
CA THR A 580 1.05 -39.83 -8.14
C THR A 580 2.23 -39.89 -9.10
N GLY A 581 2.25 -39.09 -10.17
CA GLY A 581 3.25 -39.23 -11.22
C GLY A 581 3.32 -38.03 -12.16
N PHE A 582 4.26 -38.09 -13.10
CA PHE A 582 4.42 -37.09 -14.14
C PHE A 582 4.70 -37.76 -15.49
N PHE A 583 3.67 -37.89 -16.33
CA PHE A 583 3.72 -38.52 -17.66
C PHE A 583 4.43 -39.89 -17.67
N ARG A 584 4.34 -40.65 -16.56
CA ARG A 584 5.06 -41.93 -16.37
C ARG A 584 6.58 -41.83 -16.59
N ILE A 585 7.18 -40.65 -16.43
CA ILE A 585 8.63 -40.45 -16.58
C ILE A 585 9.41 -41.28 -15.57
N GLU A 586 8.88 -41.46 -14.37
CA GLU A 586 9.47 -42.33 -13.36
C GLU A 586 9.69 -43.75 -13.90
N GLU A 587 8.68 -44.34 -14.54
CA GLU A 587 8.78 -45.69 -15.11
C GLU A 587 9.82 -45.77 -16.24
N MET A 588 10.01 -44.68 -17.00
CA MET A 588 10.91 -44.64 -18.16
C MET A 588 12.37 -44.34 -17.79
N LEU A 589 12.59 -43.42 -16.84
CA LEU A 589 13.91 -42.84 -16.53
C LEU A 589 14.37 -43.11 -15.10
N GLY A 590 13.52 -43.68 -14.23
CA GLY A 590 13.82 -43.90 -12.82
C GLY A 590 13.87 -42.61 -11.99
N ILE A 591 13.25 -41.53 -12.47
CA ILE A 591 13.21 -40.22 -11.78
C ILE A 591 11.80 -40.01 -11.25
N ASP A 592 11.63 -40.14 -9.93
CA ASP A 592 10.40 -39.75 -9.25
C ASP A 592 10.39 -38.23 -9.08
N LEU A 593 9.68 -37.57 -10.00
CA LEU A 593 9.55 -36.12 -10.00
C LEU A 593 8.66 -35.62 -8.86
N VAL A 594 7.68 -36.41 -8.41
CA VAL A 594 6.73 -36.02 -7.36
C VAL A 594 7.45 -35.93 -6.02
N SER A 595 8.29 -36.91 -5.70
CA SER A 595 9.14 -36.86 -4.50
C SER A 595 10.27 -35.83 -4.59
N LEU A 596 10.78 -35.55 -5.80
CA LEU A 596 11.81 -34.54 -5.99
C LEU A 596 11.27 -33.12 -5.83
N LEU A 597 10.12 -32.86 -6.45
CA LEU A 597 9.45 -31.57 -6.51
C LEU A 597 7.98 -31.74 -6.07
N PRO A 598 7.72 -31.88 -4.76
CA PRO A 598 6.37 -32.00 -4.23
C PRO A 598 5.51 -30.78 -4.59
N PHE A 599 4.20 -30.98 -4.66
CA PHE A 599 3.23 -29.94 -5.02
C PHE A 599 3.44 -28.64 -4.20
N ALA A 600 3.57 -28.74 -2.87
CA ALA A 600 3.77 -27.59 -1.99
C ALA A 600 5.04 -26.77 -2.33
N THR A 601 6.14 -27.43 -2.67
CA THR A 601 7.39 -26.77 -3.10
C THR A 601 7.19 -26.06 -4.43
N VAL A 602 6.64 -26.77 -5.42
CA VAL A 602 6.44 -26.23 -6.78
C VAL A 602 5.49 -25.03 -6.73
N ARG A 603 4.45 -25.08 -5.89
CA ARG A 603 3.51 -23.98 -5.68
C ARG A 603 4.20 -22.77 -5.05
N THR A 604 5.01 -23.01 -4.03
CA THR A 604 5.81 -21.96 -3.40
C THR A 604 6.67 -21.24 -4.44
N TRP A 605 7.39 -21.99 -5.28
CA TRP A 605 8.22 -21.40 -6.33
C TRP A 605 7.38 -20.65 -7.37
N HIS A 606 6.25 -21.21 -7.80
CA HIS A 606 5.35 -20.59 -8.77
C HIS A 606 4.84 -19.22 -8.30
N LEU A 607 4.37 -19.12 -7.05
CA LEU A 607 3.85 -17.87 -6.50
C LEU A 607 4.95 -16.84 -6.26
N ASN A 608 6.06 -17.24 -5.62
CA ASN A 608 7.17 -16.33 -5.34
C ASN A 608 7.80 -15.84 -6.65
N LEU A 609 7.95 -16.69 -7.67
CA LEU A 609 8.44 -16.23 -8.96
C LEU A 609 7.49 -15.23 -9.61
N ALA A 610 6.17 -15.44 -9.53
CA ALA A 610 5.18 -14.54 -10.10
C ALA A 610 5.35 -13.11 -9.57
N ILE A 611 5.68 -12.97 -8.29
CA ILE A 611 6.04 -11.71 -7.63
C ILE A 611 7.41 -11.19 -8.10
N LEU A 612 8.42 -12.06 -8.06
CA LEU A 612 9.82 -11.67 -8.25
C LEU A 612 10.14 -11.20 -9.67
N TRP A 613 9.64 -11.86 -10.72
CA TRP A 613 9.98 -11.47 -12.09
C TRP A 613 9.33 -10.14 -12.49
N ILE A 614 8.07 -9.92 -12.05
CA ILE A 614 7.36 -8.65 -12.27
C ILE A 614 8.12 -7.54 -11.54
N THR A 615 8.42 -7.75 -10.26
CA THR A 615 9.23 -6.81 -9.46
C THR A 615 10.57 -6.52 -10.12
N THR A 616 11.26 -7.53 -10.66
CA THR A 616 12.56 -7.34 -11.32
C THR A 616 12.46 -6.37 -12.51
N LEU A 617 11.39 -6.43 -13.30
CA LEU A 617 11.16 -5.49 -14.41
C LEU A 617 10.79 -4.09 -13.92
N TRP A 618 10.06 -3.98 -12.81
CA TRP A 618 9.79 -2.70 -12.15
C TRP A 618 11.06 -2.04 -11.63
N LEU A 619 11.92 -2.82 -10.95
CA LEU A 619 13.21 -2.33 -10.48
C LEU A 619 14.09 -1.89 -11.65
N ALA A 620 14.03 -2.61 -12.79
CA ALA A 620 14.70 -2.19 -14.02
C ALA A 620 14.19 -0.83 -14.51
N GLY A 621 12.87 -0.63 -14.54
CA GLY A 621 12.25 0.64 -14.92
C GLY A 621 12.74 1.81 -14.06
N GLY A 622 12.69 1.68 -12.73
CA GLY A 622 13.13 2.77 -11.85
C GLY A 622 14.62 3.11 -11.96
N LEU A 623 15.46 2.14 -12.33
CA LEU A 623 16.89 2.39 -12.61
C LEU A 623 17.13 2.97 -14.01
N PHE A 624 16.24 2.69 -14.97
CA PHE A 624 16.38 3.05 -16.37
C PHE A 624 15.82 4.44 -16.70
N LEU A 625 14.61 4.74 -16.22
CA LEU A 625 13.85 5.92 -16.61
C LEU A 625 14.51 7.27 -16.23
N PRO A 626 15.13 7.44 -15.05
CA PRO A 626 15.78 8.70 -14.72
C PRO A 626 16.87 9.13 -15.73
N GLY A 627 17.57 8.16 -16.32
CA GLY A 627 18.58 8.42 -17.35
C GLY A 627 18.01 8.90 -18.69
N LEU A 628 16.70 8.91 -18.89
CA LEU A 628 16.07 9.54 -20.07
C LEU A 628 16.06 11.07 -19.96
N PHE A 629 16.23 11.60 -18.74
CA PHE A 629 16.23 13.04 -18.45
C PHE A 629 17.62 13.58 -18.08
N SER A 630 18.64 12.72 -18.05
CA SER A 630 20.02 13.09 -17.69
C SER A 630 21.03 12.28 -18.51
N ASP A 631 22.03 12.97 -19.08
CA ASP A 631 23.12 12.35 -19.82
C ASP A 631 24.25 11.79 -18.94
N ARG A 632 24.10 11.86 -17.61
CA ARG A 632 25.15 11.49 -16.65
C ARG A 632 24.62 10.63 -15.51
N ASP A 633 25.44 9.68 -15.10
CA ASP A 633 25.19 8.85 -13.93
C ASP A 633 25.89 9.38 -12.68
N PRO A 634 25.28 9.22 -11.48
CA PRO A 634 26.00 9.34 -10.22
C PRO A 634 27.22 8.40 -10.16
N PRO A 635 28.26 8.73 -9.38
CA PRO A 635 29.38 7.82 -9.16
C PRO A 635 28.88 6.46 -8.65
N TRP A 636 29.44 5.37 -9.21
CA TRP A 636 29.20 3.98 -8.81
C TRP A 636 27.76 3.46 -9.06
N GLN A 637 26.93 4.21 -9.79
CA GLN A 637 25.53 3.88 -10.02
C GLN A 637 25.34 2.56 -10.79
N ALA A 638 26.02 2.39 -11.92
CA ALA A 638 25.97 1.16 -12.72
C ALA A 638 26.50 -0.08 -11.98
N THR A 639 27.54 0.11 -11.15
CA THR A 639 28.05 -0.94 -10.27
C THR A 639 27.02 -1.34 -9.23
N GLY A 640 26.38 -0.35 -8.58
CA GLY A 640 25.30 -0.56 -7.63
C GLY A 640 24.13 -1.33 -8.23
N ALA A 641 23.68 -0.94 -9.43
CA ALA A 641 22.65 -1.65 -10.18
C ALA A 641 23.06 -3.11 -10.48
N SER A 642 24.29 -3.34 -10.91
CA SER A 642 24.78 -4.71 -11.20
C SER A 642 24.89 -5.58 -9.94
N VAL A 643 25.36 -5.01 -8.83
CA VAL A 643 25.45 -5.70 -7.53
C VAL A 643 24.06 -6.02 -6.99
N LEU A 644 23.11 -5.09 -7.12
CA LEU A 644 21.72 -5.31 -6.74
C LEU A 644 21.10 -6.49 -7.51
N LEU A 645 21.30 -6.57 -8.82
CA LEU A 645 20.82 -7.71 -9.61
C LEU A 645 21.41 -9.04 -9.10
N GLY A 646 22.72 -9.07 -8.85
CA GLY A 646 23.39 -10.24 -8.28
C GLY A 646 22.86 -10.63 -6.90
N LEU A 647 22.58 -9.65 -6.04
CA LEU A 647 21.97 -9.86 -4.73
C LEU A 647 20.56 -10.48 -4.84
N LEU A 648 19.72 -9.93 -5.72
CA LEU A 648 18.35 -10.43 -5.92
C LEU A 648 18.34 -11.86 -6.45
N VAL A 649 19.19 -12.18 -7.43
CA VAL A 649 19.32 -13.55 -7.96
C VAL A 649 19.81 -14.51 -6.90
N THR A 650 20.87 -14.16 -6.17
CA THR A 650 21.45 -15.02 -5.12
C THR A 650 20.45 -15.26 -3.99
N THR A 651 19.73 -14.21 -3.58
CA THR A 651 18.67 -14.28 -2.56
C THR A 651 17.52 -15.17 -3.01
N THR A 652 17.08 -15.05 -4.26
CA THR A 652 16.01 -15.89 -4.83
C THR A 652 16.39 -17.36 -4.86
N VAL A 653 17.59 -17.68 -5.38
CA VAL A 653 18.08 -19.06 -5.44
C VAL A 653 18.24 -19.65 -4.03
N GLY A 654 18.81 -18.87 -3.10
CA GLY A 654 18.96 -19.27 -1.71
C GLY A 654 17.61 -19.50 -1.01
N ALA A 655 16.64 -18.63 -1.24
CA ALA A 655 15.29 -18.76 -0.69
C ALA A 655 14.59 -20.04 -1.17
N PHE A 656 14.68 -20.35 -2.47
CA PHE A 656 14.03 -21.52 -3.04
C PHE A 656 14.70 -22.83 -2.63
N ALA A 657 16.04 -22.84 -2.58
CA ALA A 657 16.77 -23.95 -2.01
C ALA A 657 16.42 -24.13 -0.52
N GLY A 658 16.29 -23.02 0.21
CA GLY A 658 15.85 -22.99 1.60
C GLY A 658 14.51 -23.67 1.81
N VAL A 659 13.47 -23.22 1.08
CA VAL A 659 12.14 -23.85 1.11
C VAL A 659 12.21 -25.34 0.78
N TRP A 660 12.96 -25.73 -0.26
CA TRP A 660 13.07 -27.13 -0.68
C TRP A 660 13.73 -28.03 0.38
N PHE A 661 14.81 -27.56 1.01
CA PHE A 661 15.43 -28.25 2.14
C PHE A 661 14.54 -28.25 3.40
N GLY A 662 13.81 -27.15 3.63
CA GLY A 662 12.88 -27.03 4.75
C GLY A 662 11.73 -28.04 4.68
N ILE A 663 11.04 -28.12 3.53
CA ILE A 663 9.94 -29.08 3.30
C ILE A 663 10.43 -30.54 3.36
N ARG A 664 11.71 -30.79 3.04
CA ARG A 664 12.34 -32.12 3.17
C ARG A 664 12.80 -32.45 4.60
N GLY A 665 12.54 -31.59 5.58
CA GLY A 665 12.93 -31.78 6.96
C GLY A 665 14.42 -31.55 7.25
N ASN A 666 15.22 -31.04 6.30
CA ASN A 666 16.67 -30.90 6.49
C ASN A 666 17.07 -29.82 7.52
N PHE A 667 16.14 -28.94 7.91
CA PHE A 667 16.35 -27.92 8.93
C PHE A 667 15.74 -28.25 10.30
N GLY A 668 15.32 -29.51 10.50
CA GLY A 668 14.68 -29.97 11.72
C GLY A 668 13.22 -29.49 11.84
N SER A 669 12.52 -30.03 12.84
CA SER A 669 11.13 -29.66 13.12
C SER A 669 11.05 -28.42 14.04
N PRO A 670 9.87 -27.77 14.15
CA PRO A 670 9.64 -26.71 15.14
C PRO A 670 9.86 -27.11 16.60
N GLU A 671 9.94 -28.41 16.90
CA GLU A 671 10.24 -28.95 18.23
C GLU A 671 11.75 -28.96 18.52
N GLU A 672 12.58 -29.01 17.47
CA GLU A 672 14.05 -29.08 17.56
C GLU A 672 14.71 -27.70 17.54
N GLY A 673 14.09 -26.72 16.86
CA GLY A 673 14.55 -25.33 16.83
C GLY A 673 13.89 -24.48 15.75
N ASP A 674 14.44 -23.28 15.54
CA ASP A 674 13.84 -22.26 14.65
C ASP A 674 14.50 -22.19 13.25
N LEU A 675 15.39 -23.13 12.91
CA LEU A 675 16.11 -23.10 11.62
C LEU A 675 15.16 -23.20 10.41
N TRP A 676 14.08 -23.99 10.54
CA TRP A 676 13.03 -24.08 9.52
C TRP A 676 12.42 -22.72 9.20
N TRP A 677 12.22 -21.85 10.20
CA TRP A 677 11.63 -20.52 10.05
C TRP A 677 12.62 -19.50 9.48
N TRP A 678 13.89 -19.58 9.87
CA TRP A 678 14.93 -18.65 9.43
C TRP A 678 15.42 -18.90 8.00
N LEU A 679 15.68 -20.17 7.65
CA LEU A 679 16.31 -20.55 6.39
C LEU A 679 15.39 -21.34 5.46
N GLY A 680 14.39 -22.02 6.03
CA GLY A 680 13.47 -22.89 5.30
C GLY A 680 12.25 -22.16 4.76
N SER A 681 11.08 -22.52 5.31
CA SER A 681 9.76 -22.04 4.88
C SER A 681 8.99 -21.49 6.07
N GLU A 682 8.41 -20.30 5.94
CA GLU A 682 7.43 -19.77 6.90
C GLU A 682 6.01 -20.30 6.66
N GLY A 683 5.79 -21.03 5.56
CA GLY A 683 4.53 -21.73 5.30
C GLY A 683 3.31 -20.84 5.10
N LEU A 684 3.52 -19.56 4.77
CA LEU A 684 2.46 -18.60 4.48
C LEU A 684 2.46 -18.28 2.99
N GLU A 685 1.33 -18.51 2.34
CA GLU A 685 1.18 -18.22 0.92
C GLU A 685 1.64 -16.78 0.55
N TYR A 686 2.43 -16.66 -0.53
CA TYR A 686 3.12 -15.46 -1.02
C TYR A 686 4.32 -14.98 -0.18
N LEU A 687 4.42 -15.41 1.08
CA LEU A 687 5.47 -15.04 2.03
C LEU A 687 6.17 -16.28 2.61
N GLU A 688 6.36 -17.30 1.79
CA GLU A 688 6.83 -18.61 2.22
C GLU A 688 8.31 -18.62 2.58
N VAL A 689 9.12 -17.76 1.98
CA VAL A 689 10.57 -17.84 2.12
C VAL A 689 11.00 -17.52 3.56
N GLY A 690 12.01 -18.26 4.06
CA GLY A 690 12.52 -18.07 5.42
C GLY A 690 12.96 -16.63 5.73
N ARG A 691 12.95 -16.29 7.02
CA ARG A 691 13.13 -14.92 7.54
C ARG A 691 14.41 -14.24 7.05
N LEU A 692 15.52 -14.97 6.94
CA LEU A 692 16.79 -14.42 6.43
C LEU A 692 16.63 -13.89 5.00
N TRP A 693 15.95 -14.65 4.16
CA TRP A 693 15.76 -14.30 2.75
C TRP A 693 14.85 -13.07 2.60
N LYS A 694 13.80 -12.95 3.43
CA LYS A 694 12.98 -11.74 3.49
C LYS A 694 13.81 -10.51 3.89
N LEU A 695 14.70 -10.63 4.87
CA LEU A 695 15.57 -9.51 5.28
C LEU A 695 16.53 -9.10 4.16
N LEU A 696 17.09 -10.05 3.41
CA LEU A 696 17.93 -9.77 2.24
C LEU A 696 17.14 -9.11 1.10
N LEU A 697 15.92 -9.55 0.84
CA LEU A 697 15.01 -8.89 -0.13
C LEU A 697 14.70 -7.46 0.31
N LEU A 698 14.37 -7.24 1.59
CA LEU A 698 14.12 -5.91 2.13
C LEU A 698 15.35 -5.00 1.99
N GLY A 699 16.55 -5.53 2.30
CA GLY A 699 17.81 -4.83 2.06
C GLY A 699 18.05 -4.49 0.59
N GLY A 700 17.70 -5.41 -0.32
CA GLY A 700 17.73 -5.18 -1.76
C GLY A 700 16.78 -4.06 -2.22
N LEU A 701 15.53 -4.06 -1.74
CA LEU A 701 14.54 -3.02 -2.04
C LEU A 701 14.95 -1.65 -1.48
N ALA A 702 15.48 -1.61 -0.27
CA ALA A 702 16.02 -0.38 0.31
C ALA A 702 17.24 0.13 -0.48
N GLY A 703 18.14 -0.77 -0.86
CA GLY A 703 19.29 -0.45 -1.72
C GLY A 703 18.87 0.09 -3.09
N TRP A 704 17.86 -0.53 -3.71
CA TRP A 704 17.26 -0.06 -4.96
C TRP A 704 16.67 1.36 -4.80
N THR A 705 15.88 1.59 -3.76
CA THR A 705 15.27 2.89 -3.48
C THR A 705 16.35 3.97 -3.35
N GLY A 706 17.44 3.65 -2.65
CA GLY A 706 18.61 4.53 -2.54
C GLY A 706 19.29 4.82 -3.89
N LEU A 707 19.38 3.84 -4.79
CA LEU A 707 19.90 4.04 -6.14
C LEU A 707 18.99 4.96 -6.96
N VAL A 708 17.69 4.70 -7.03
CA VAL A 708 16.75 5.55 -7.79
C VAL A 708 16.78 6.99 -7.25
N LEU A 709 16.73 7.17 -5.93
CA LEU A 709 16.83 8.49 -5.30
C LEU A 709 18.12 9.24 -5.68
N ARG A 710 19.25 8.55 -5.79
CA ARG A 710 20.52 9.16 -6.23
C ARG A 710 20.44 9.68 -7.67
N SER A 711 19.80 8.96 -8.57
CA SER A 711 19.60 9.39 -9.96
C SER A 711 18.61 10.55 -10.03
N VAL A 712 17.49 10.46 -9.33
CA VAL A 712 16.44 11.49 -9.31
C VAL A 712 16.93 12.81 -8.72
N ARG A 713 17.77 12.79 -7.68
CA ARG A 713 18.38 14.00 -7.10
C ARG A 713 19.28 14.80 -8.06
N GLN A 714 19.66 14.23 -9.21
CA GLN A 714 20.39 14.96 -10.25
C GLN A 714 19.46 15.72 -11.19
N LEU A 715 18.16 15.41 -11.18
CA LEU A 715 17.15 16.10 -11.96
C LEU A 715 16.77 17.40 -11.24
N ASP A 716 16.67 18.49 -12.00
CA ASP A 716 16.19 19.77 -11.50
C ASP A 716 14.66 19.76 -11.45
N GLU A 717 14.11 19.11 -10.43
CA GLU A 717 12.67 18.99 -10.20
C GLU A 717 12.29 19.20 -8.72
N PRO A 718 11.08 19.75 -8.44
CA PRO A 718 10.59 19.87 -7.07
C PRO A 718 10.36 18.50 -6.42
N LEU A 719 10.25 18.47 -5.10
CA LEU A 719 9.95 17.23 -4.34
C LEU A 719 8.60 16.60 -4.74
N ALA A 720 7.66 17.39 -5.24
CA ALA A 720 6.39 16.91 -5.79
C ALA A 720 6.48 16.50 -7.27
N GLY A 721 7.67 16.57 -7.88
CA GLY A 721 7.92 16.20 -9.27
C GLY A 721 7.82 14.70 -9.54
N LEU A 722 7.66 14.36 -10.81
CA LEU A 722 7.42 12.99 -11.27
C LEU A 722 8.55 12.00 -10.92
N GLY A 723 9.83 12.43 -10.94
CA GLY A 723 10.94 11.57 -10.55
C GLY A 723 10.95 11.27 -9.05
N HIS A 724 10.67 12.26 -8.19
CA HIS A 724 10.52 12.05 -6.74
C HIS A 724 9.30 11.19 -6.42
N PHE A 725 8.18 11.38 -7.14
CA PHE A 725 7.03 10.50 -7.04
C PHE A 725 7.37 9.04 -7.37
N LEU A 726 8.20 8.79 -8.40
CA LEU A 726 8.70 7.44 -8.71
C LEU A 726 9.50 6.84 -7.53
N VAL A 727 10.27 7.65 -6.80
CA VAL A 727 10.99 7.21 -5.59
C VAL A 727 10.02 6.92 -4.45
N TYR A 728 8.99 7.74 -4.22
CA TYR A 728 8.01 7.51 -3.16
C TYR A 728 7.15 6.29 -3.45
N ALA A 729 6.59 6.21 -4.65
CA ALA A 729 5.82 5.06 -5.12
C ALA A 729 6.67 3.79 -5.09
N GLY A 730 7.86 3.81 -5.70
CA GLY A 730 8.76 2.67 -5.71
C GLY A 730 9.30 2.29 -4.33
N GLY A 731 9.66 3.27 -3.50
CA GLY A 731 10.21 3.04 -2.15
C GLY A 731 9.18 2.50 -1.16
N SER A 732 7.90 2.82 -1.38
CA SER A 732 6.81 2.25 -0.59
C SER A 732 6.72 0.72 -0.69
N ILE A 733 7.22 0.12 -1.78
CA ILE A 733 7.36 -1.36 -1.96
C ILE A 733 8.16 -1.95 -0.80
N GLY A 734 9.29 -1.33 -0.46
CA GLY A 734 10.13 -1.76 0.66
C GLY A 734 9.47 -1.54 2.01
N LEU A 735 8.77 -0.40 2.18
CA LEU A 735 8.09 -0.07 3.44
C LEU A 735 6.96 -1.05 3.76
N LEU A 736 6.07 -1.34 2.80
CA LEU A 736 4.97 -2.29 3.01
C LEU A 736 5.47 -3.73 3.13
N PHE A 737 6.53 -4.11 2.39
CA PHE A 737 7.16 -5.41 2.61
C PHE A 737 7.70 -5.57 4.05
N GLY A 738 8.04 -4.47 4.71
CA GLY A 738 8.36 -4.42 6.14
C GLY A 738 7.27 -4.98 7.06
N ALA A 739 5.98 -4.94 6.66
CA ALA A 739 4.88 -5.54 7.42
C ALA A 739 5.03 -7.07 7.55
N SER A 740 5.77 -7.72 6.65
CA SER A 740 6.10 -9.14 6.80
C SER A 740 6.92 -9.44 8.07
N MET A 741 7.52 -8.41 8.70
CA MET A 741 8.28 -8.51 9.95
C MET A 741 7.42 -8.41 11.22
N LEU A 742 6.11 -8.13 11.10
CA LEU A 742 5.23 -7.85 12.23
C LEU A 742 4.49 -9.07 12.79
N TYR A 743 4.82 -10.27 12.28
CA TYR A 743 4.31 -11.53 12.79
C TYR A 743 5.43 -12.56 12.97
N THR A 744 5.17 -13.50 13.88
CA THR A 744 6.01 -14.67 14.18
C THR A 744 5.18 -15.95 14.10
N PRO A 745 5.80 -17.14 14.11
CA PRO A 745 5.05 -18.40 14.17
C PRO A 745 4.07 -18.47 15.36
N GLU A 746 4.36 -17.79 16.47
CA GLU A 746 3.52 -17.73 17.68
C GLU A 746 2.31 -16.81 17.58
N THR A 747 2.29 -15.90 16.61
CA THR A 747 1.21 -14.92 16.45
C THR A 747 -0.12 -15.65 16.18
N ASN A 748 -1.26 -15.14 16.66
CA ASN A 748 -2.57 -15.75 16.34
C ASN A 748 -2.77 -15.81 14.81
N MET A 749 -3.34 -16.91 14.28
CA MET A 749 -3.51 -17.09 12.84
C MET A 749 -4.31 -15.95 12.17
N ALA A 750 -5.39 -15.47 12.79
CA ALA A 750 -6.19 -14.36 12.25
C ALA A 750 -5.36 -13.07 12.10
N VAL A 751 -4.45 -12.83 13.06
CA VAL A 751 -3.56 -11.66 13.05
C VAL A 751 -2.37 -11.86 12.09
N THR A 752 -1.88 -13.09 11.95
CA THR A 752 -0.92 -13.44 10.90
C THR A 752 -1.50 -13.13 9.51
N GLU A 753 -2.76 -13.51 9.26
CA GLU A 753 -3.48 -13.19 8.02
C GLU A 753 -3.63 -11.69 7.81
N PHE A 754 -3.98 -10.91 8.85
CA PHE A 754 -4.05 -9.45 8.77
C PHE A 754 -2.76 -8.85 8.18
N TRP A 755 -1.60 -9.16 8.77
CA TRP A 755 -0.31 -8.64 8.30
C TRP A 755 0.15 -9.25 6.98
N ARG A 756 -0.22 -10.51 6.68
CA ARG A 756 0.08 -11.14 5.39
C ARG A 756 -0.53 -10.34 4.25
N TRP A 757 -1.80 -9.94 4.38
CA TRP A 757 -2.50 -9.17 3.33
C TRP A 757 -2.03 -7.73 3.18
N TRP A 758 -1.41 -7.12 4.19
CA TRP A 758 -0.68 -5.85 4.00
C TRP A 758 0.44 -5.97 2.98
N VAL A 759 1.09 -7.14 2.90
CA VAL A 759 2.18 -7.37 1.96
C VAL A 759 1.68 -7.96 0.64
N VAL A 760 0.54 -8.65 0.63
CA VAL A 760 0.01 -9.25 -0.62
C VAL A 760 -0.85 -8.23 -1.35
N HIS A 761 -1.93 -7.77 -0.74
CA HIS A 761 -2.90 -6.89 -1.40
C HIS A 761 -2.36 -5.46 -1.54
N MET A 762 -1.98 -4.79 -0.45
CA MET A 762 -1.55 -3.38 -0.57
C MET A 762 -0.28 -3.20 -1.40
N TRP A 763 0.57 -4.23 -1.46
CA TRP A 763 1.78 -4.22 -2.28
C TRP A 763 1.47 -4.46 -3.77
N VAL A 764 0.69 -5.50 -4.11
CA VAL A 764 0.36 -5.84 -5.49
C VAL A 764 -0.67 -4.88 -6.07
N GLU A 765 -1.77 -4.64 -5.36
CA GLU A 765 -2.93 -3.88 -5.86
C GLU A 765 -2.83 -2.39 -5.51
N GLY A 766 -2.19 -2.03 -4.40
CA GLY A 766 -1.96 -0.62 -4.04
C GLY A 766 -0.76 0.01 -4.74
N ILE A 767 0.44 -0.58 -4.59
CA ILE A 767 1.68 0.10 -5.00
C ILE A 767 1.99 -0.07 -6.49
N PHE A 768 1.79 -1.27 -7.06
CA PHE A 768 2.07 -1.43 -8.47
C PHE A 768 1.24 -0.49 -9.32
N GLU A 769 -0.03 -0.25 -8.98
CA GLU A 769 -0.88 0.73 -9.68
C GLU A 769 -0.33 2.16 -9.63
N PHE A 770 0.16 2.64 -8.47
CA PHE A 770 0.83 3.95 -8.40
C PHE A 770 2.07 4.01 -9.30
N PHE A 771 2.85 2.94 -9.31
CA PHE A 771 4.07 2.85 -10.11
C PHE A 771 3.77 2.74 -11.61
N VAL A 772 2.69 2.05 -12.00
CA VAL A 772 2.16 2.00 -13.37
C VAL A 772 1.89 3.40 -13.86
N ILE A 773 1.10 4.15 -13.09
CA ILE A 773 0.66 5.50 -13.42
C ILE A 773 1.88 6.42 -13.59
N ALA A 774 2.86 6.32 -12.68
CA ALA A 774 4.11 7.05 -12.79
C ALA A 774 4.85 6.71 -14.10
N ILE A 775 5.03 5.43 -14.42
CA ILE A 775 5.81 4.98 -15.58
C ILE A 775 5.13 5.31 -16.89
N ILE A 776 3.82 5.05 -17.02
CA ILE A 776 3.06 5.39 -18.22
C ILE A 776 3.14 6.90 -18.45
N SER A 777 2.97 7.69 -17.39
CA SER A 777 3.07 9.14 -17.49
C SER A 777 4.47 9.59 -17.90
N VAL A 778 5.53 9.06 -17.29
CA VAL A 778 6.93 9.33 -17.68
C VAL A 778 7.17 8.97 -19.15
N ALA A 779 6.69 7.81 -19.58
CA ALA A 779 6.84 7.35 -20.96
C ALA A 779 6.11 8.27 -21.95
N LEU A 780 4.86 8.64 -21.67
CA LEU A 780 4.06 9.51 -22.55
C LEU A 780 4.63 10.93 -22.61
N VAL A 781 5.06 11.48 -21.48
CA VAL A 781 5.71 12.81 -21.40
C VAL A 781 7.05 12.79 -22.14
N SER A 782 7.88 11.75 -21.98
CA SER A 782 9.16 11.63 -22.71
C SER A 782 8.97 11.51 -24.23
N MET A 783 7.86 10.95 -24.69
CA MET A 783 7.49 10.87 -26.10
C MET A 783 6.75 12.12 -26.62
N GLN A 784 6.58 13.15 -25.78
CA GLN A 784 5.85 14.39 -26.08
C GLN A 784 4.37 14.17 -26.46
N LEU A 785 3.77 13.05 -26.04
CA LEU A 785 2.36 12.72 -26.33
C LEU A 785 1.37 13.39 -25.35
N LEU A 786 1.87 13.79 -24.19
CA LEU A 786 1.14 14.50 -23.13
C LEU A 786 2.02 15.62 -22.57
N GLU A 787 1.42 16.76 -22.25
CA GLU A 787 2.08 17.80 -21.49
C GLU A 787 2.29 17.35 -20.04
N LYS A 788 3.40 17.80 -19.42
CA LYS A 788 3.77 17.40 -18.07
C LYS A 788 2.70 17.81 -17.04
N GLU A 789 2.09 18.98 -17.19
CA GLU A 789 1.09 19.49 -16.25
C GLU A 789 -0.21 18.68 -16.27
N ASP A 790 -0.65 18.27 -17.45
CA ASP A 790 -1.84 17.43 -17.62
C ASP A 790 -1.62 16.01 -17.08
N ALA A 791 -0.43 15.45 -17.30
CA ALA A 791 -0.04 14.19 -16.71
C ALA A 791 -0.06 14.26 -15.17
N GLU A 792 0.51 15.31 -14.58
CA GLU A 792 0.53 15.51 -13.12
C GLU A 792 -0.90 15.59 -12.52
N LYS A 793 -1.84 16.31 -13.15
CA LYS A 793 -3.24 16.38 -12.70
C LYS A 793 -3.93 15.02 -12.71
N ALA A 794 -3.79 14.26 -13.80
CA ALA A 794 -4.39 12.94 -13.93
C ALA A 794 -3.81 11.95 -12.91
N ILE A 795 -2.49 12.00 -12.68
CA ILE A 795 -1.81 11.18 -11.66
C ILE A 795 -2.38 11.46 -10.28
N VAL A 796 -2.53 12.73 -9.88
CA VAL A 796 -3.04 13.07 -8.54
C VAL A 796 -4.44 12.50 -8.31
N PHE A 797 -5.32 12.60 -9.31
CA PHE A 797 -6.67 12.03 -9.23
C PHE A 797 -6.66 10.50 -9.15
N GLU A 798 -5.91 9.83 -10.03
CA GLU A 798 -5.83 8.37 -10.04
C GLU A 798 -5.22 7.83 -8.74
N VAL A 799 -4.13 8.46 -8.26
CA VAL A 799 -3.50 8.13 -6.97
C VAL A 799 -4.47 8.34 -5.82
N PHE A 800 -5.21 9.46 -5.81
CA PHE A 800 -6.23 9.70 -4.80
C PHE A 800 -7.29 8.59 -4.80
N ALA A 801 -7.83 8.25 -5.97
CA ALA A 801 -8.90 7.27 -6.08
C ALA A 801 -8.46 5.87 -5.66
N ILE A 802 -7.24 5.46 -6.04
CA ILE A 802 -6.65 4.18 -5.62
C ILE A 802 -6.36 4.20 -4.12
N MET A 803 -5.76 5.26 -3.56
CA MET A 803 -5.50 5.35 -2.11
C MET A 803 -6.78 5.37 -1.27
N ALA A 804 -7.82 6.05 -1.76
CA ALA A 804 -9.09 6.19 -1.07
C ALA A 804 -9.85 4.86 -0.98
N ALA A 805 -9.61 3.94 -1.92
CA ALA A 805 -10.26 2.64 -1.99
C ALA A 805 -9.34 1.50 -1.55
N GLY A 806 -8.22 1.29 -2.25
CA GLY A 806 -7.33 0.13 -2.13
C GLY A 806 -6.69 -0.09 -0.77
N ILE A 807 -6.34 0.97 -0.02
CA ILE A 807 -5.65 0.78 1.26
C ILE A 807 -6.59 0.15 2.30
N VAL A 808 -7.85 0.58 2.37
CA VAL A 808 -8.82 -0.03 3.30
C VAL A 808 -9.50 -1.25 2.68
N GLY A 809 -9.60 -1.29 1.35
CA GLY A 809 -10.23 -2.37 0.58
C GLY A 809 -9.57 -3.74 0.74
N VAL A 810 -8.29 -3.78 1.16
CA VAL A 810 -7.60 -5.01 1.65
C VAL A 810 -8.43 -5.85 2.60
N SER A 811 -9.34 -5.21 3.34
CA SER A 811 -10.19 -5.88 4.32
C SER A 811 -11.23 -6.83 3.73
N HIS A 812 -11.41 -6.89 2.41
CA HIS A 812 -12.14 -7.98 1.78
C HIS A 812 -11.50 -9.37 1.98
N HIS A 813 -10.23 -9.43 2.37
CA HIS A 813 -9.54 -10.66 2.75
C HIS A 813 -9.73 -11.03 4.23
N TYR A 814 -10.37 -10.16 5.03
CA TYR A 814 -10.51 -10.32 6.47
C TYR A 814 -11.83 -10.96 6.88
N TRP A 815 -12.80 -11.04 5.96
CA TRP A 815 -14.18 -11.43 6.26
C TRP A 815 -14.30 -12.79 6.95
N TRP A 816 -13.46 -13.76 6.60
CA TRP A 816 -13.67 -15.16 7.03
C TRP A 816 -12.55 -15.72 7.89
N VAL A 817 -11.52 -14.92 8.20
CA VAL A 817 -10.28 -15.39 8.84
C VAL A 817 -10.27 -15.22 10.37
N GLY A 818 -11.41 -14.90 10.98
CA GLY A 818 -11.54 -14.72 12.42
C GLY A 818 -11.34 -13.28 12.92
N LEU A 819 -11.14 -12.32 12.00
CA LEU A 819 -11.03 -10.91 12.36
C LEU A 819 -12.39 -10.31 12.74
N PRO A 820 -12.43 -9.12 13.35
CA PRO A 820 -13.69 -8.48 13.75
C PRO A 820 -14.69 -8.33 12.61
N ASP A 821 -15.98 -8.47 12.92
CA ASP A 821 -17.10 -8.40 11.99
C ASP A 821 -17.22 -7.04 11.27
N PHE A 822 -16.80 -5.94 11.89
CA PHE A 822 -16.77 -4.61 11.26
C PHE A 822 -15.93 -4.54 9.98
N TRP A 823 -15.03 -5.50 9.74
CA TRP A 823 -14.29 -5.59 8.48
C TRP A 823 -15.17 -6.00 7.29
N VAL A 824 -16.32 -6.65 7.52
CA VAL A 824 -17.29 -6.96 6.46
C VAL A 824 -17.83 -5.66 5.84
N PRO A 825 -18.41 -4.71 6.60
CA PRO A 825 -18.77 -3.37 6.12
C PRO A 825 -17.65 -2.63 5.37
N LEU A 826 -16.47 -2.53 6.01
CA LEU A 826 -15.37 -1.71 5.51
C LEU A 826 -14.79 -2.31 4.24
N GLY A 827 -14.48 -3.61 4.27
CA GLY A 827 -13.98 -4.33 3.10
C GLY A 827 -14.95 -4.20 1.95
N THR A 828 -16.25 -4.46 2.19
CA THR A 828 -17.26 -4.36 1.13
C THR A 828 -17.31 -2.97 0.51
N THR A 829 -17.25 -1.92 1.33
CA THR A 829 -17.36 -0.54 0.86
C THR A 829 -16.15 -0.16 0.01
N PHE A 830 -14.96 -0.32 0.56
CA PHE A 830 -13.74 0.19 -0.06
C PHE A 830 -13.29 -0.66 -1.25
N SER A 831 -13.37 -1.99 -1.18
CA SER A 831 -13.02 -2.84 -2.31
C SER A 831 -14.02 -2.75 -3.48
N THR A 832 -15.28 -2.41 -3.21
CA THR A 832 -16.24 -2.11 -4.28
C THR A 832 -15.86 -0.84 -5.03
N LEU A 833 -15.37 0.17 -4.31
CA LEU A 833 -14.98 1.45 -4.91
C LEU A 833 -13.70 1.34 -5.74
N GLU A 834 -12.86 0.33 -5.51
CA GLU A 834 -11.68 0.03 -6.35
C GLU A 834 -12.03 -0.24 -7.81
N PHE A 835 -13.24 -0.73 -8.09
CA PHE A 835 -13.68 -0.95 -9.47
C PHE A 835 -13.76 0.35 -10.28
N VAL A 836 -14.00 1.49 -9.62
CA VAL A 836 -14.22 2.78 -10.28
C VAL A 836 -12.95 3.26 -11.01
N PRO A 837 -11.76 3.34 -10.38
CA PRO A 837 -10.50 3.61 -11.07
C PRO A 837 -10.23 2.70 -12.27
N LEU A 838 -10.51 1.40 -12.17
CA LEU A 838 -10.22 0.43 -13.23
C LEU A 838 -10.96 0.72 -14.53
N VAL A 839 -12.19 1.25 -14.44
CA VAL A 839 -12.96 1.69 -15.62
C VAL A 839 -12.29 2.88 -16.31
N PHE A 840 -11.77 3.84 -15.54
CA PHE A 840 -11.09 5.01 -16.09
C PHE A 840 -9.76 4.65 -16.75
N VAL A 841 -8.97 3.77 -16.12
CA VAL A 841 -7.72 3.27 -16.70
C VAL A 841 -8.00 2.61 -18.05
N LEU A 842 -9.04 1.77 -18.15
CA LEU A 842 -9.44 1.18 -19.43
C LEU A 842 -9.86 2.24 -20.46
N TYR A 843 -10.72 3.20 -20.07
CA TYR A 843 -11.16 4.28 -20.96
C TYR A 843 -9.98 5.06 -21.53
N ARG A 844 -9.05 5.46 -20.67
CA ARG A 844 -7.83 6.19 -21.03
C ARG A 844 -6.93 5.39 -21.96
N SER A 845 -6.65 4.13 -21.65
CA SER A 845 -5.83 3.26 -22.49
C SER A 845 -6.43 3.04 -23.89
N ILE A 846 -7.76 3.01 -24.01
CA ILE A 846 -8.43 2.96 -25.32
C ILE A 846 -8.23 4.29 -26.09
N GLY A 847 -8.32 5.43 -25.41
CA GLY A 847 -8.01 6.75 -25.98
C GLY A 847 -6.57 6.83 -26.50
N GLU A 848 -5.61 6.44 -25.67
CA GLU A 848 -4.18 6.37 -26.01
C GLU A 848 -3.96 5.46 -27.23
N TYR A 849 -4.57 4.27 -27.27
CA TYR A 849 -4.49 3.38 -28.42
C TYR A 849 -5.00 4.02 -29.72
N ARG A 850 -6.09 4.80 -29.66
CA ARG A 850 -6.63 5.49 -30.85
C ARG A 850 -5.67 6.56 -31.37
N SER A 851 -5.06 7.33 -30.46
CA SER A 851 -3.99 8.28 -30.79
C SER A 851 -2.76 7.56 -31.39
N LEU A 852 -2.32 6.46 -30.80
CA LEU A 852 -1.18 5.70 -31.33
C LEU A 852 -1.44 5.11 -32.71
N LYS A 853 -2.67 4.68 -32.96
CA LYS A 853 -3.07 4.18 -34.29
C LYS A 853 -3.02 5.29 -35.34
N SER A 854 -3.21 6.57 -34.97
CA SER A 854 -3.10 7.69 -35.91
C SER A 854 -1.64 8.02 -36.28
N GLN A 855 -0.66 7.67 -35.44
CA GLN A 855 0.79 7.86 -35.71
C GLN A 855 1.35 6.95 -36.84
N GLY A 856 0.63 5.91 -37.25
CA GLY A 856 1.00 5.05 -38.39
C GLY A 856 1.97 3.89 -38.08
N GLU A 857 2.46 3.22 -39.14
CA GLU A 857 3.29 2.01 -39.03
C GLU A 857 4.75 2.29 -38.64
N SER A 858 5.22 3.53 -38.79
CA SER A 858 6.59 3.96 -38.46
C SER A 858 6.83 4.15 -36.96
N PHE A 859 5.80 4.01 -36.12
CA PHE A 859 5.90 4.26 -34.70
C PHE A 859 6.80 3.23 -33.98
N PRO A 860 7.93 3.65 -33.37
CA PRO A 860 8.96 2.74 -32.86
C PRO A 860 8.53 1.94 -31.61
N TYR A 861 7.54 2.41 -30.84
CA TYR A 861 7.12 1.79 -29.57
C TYR A 861 5.78 1.03 -29.66
N LYS A 862 5.37 0.63 -30.87
CA LYS A 862 4.09 -0.09 -31.12
C LYS A 862 3.93 -1.36 -30.27
N ILE A 863 5.01 -2.12 -30.07
CA ILE A 863 4.93 -3.39 -29.31
C ILE A 863 4.85 -3.15 -27.79
N PRO A 864 5.71 -2.33 -27.16
CA PRO A 864 5.53 -1.95 -25.75
C PRO A 864 4.10 -1.50 -25.43
N LEU A 865 3.53 -0.61 -26.25
CA LEU A 865 2.17 -0.10 -26.01
C LEU A 865 1.08 -1.14 -26.26
N LEU A 866 1.32 -2.13 -27.13
CA LEU A 866 0.42 -3.27 -27.29
C LEU A 866 0.31 -4.09 -26.00
N PHE A 867 1.43 -4.29 -25.28
CA PHE A 867 1.44 -4.94 -23.97
C PHE A 867 0.69 -4.10 -22.92
N ILE A 868 0.87 -2.78 -22.90
CA ILE A 868 0.14 -1.88 -21.99
C ILE A 868 -1.37 -1.96 -22.26
N LEU A 869 -1.79 -1.91 -23.53
CA LEU A 869 -3.21 -2.07 -23.87
C LEU A 869 -3.76 -3.43 -23.44
N GLY A 870 -3.01 -4.51 -23.69
CA GLY A 870 -3.39 -5.84 -23.23
C GLY A 870 -3.55 -5.88 -21.71
N SER A 871 -2.61 -5.25 -20.98
CA SER A 871 -2.68 -5.09 -19.54
C SER A 871 -3.96 -4.38 -19.09
N SER A 872 -4.29 -3.21 -19.66
CA SER A 872 -5.48 -2.47 -19.26
C SER A 872 -6.79 -3.23 -19.50
N ILE A 873 -6.86 -4.01 -20.60
CA ILE A 873 -8.01 -4.89 -20.88
C ILE A 873 -8.13 -5.96 -19.80
N TRP A 874 -7.03 -6.63 -19.46
CA TRP A 874 -7.04 -7.65 -18.40
C TRP A 874 -7.16 -7.07 -17.00
N ASN A 875 -6.75 -5.83 -16.76
CA ASN A 875 -7.00 -5.15 -15.51
C ASN A 875 -8.50 -4.96 -15.29
N PHE A 876 -9.22 -4.54 -16.34
CA PHE A 876 -10.66 -4.47 -16.30
C PHE A 876 -11.34 -5.84 -16.19
N ILE A 877 -10.92 -6.85 -16.98
CA ILE A 877 -11.57 -8.17 -16.99
C ILE A 877 -11.22 -8.98 -15.73
N GLY A 878 -9.94 -9.12 -15.45
CA GLY A 878 -9.40 -9.88 -14.33
C GLY A 878 -9.58 -9.16 -13.00
N GLY A 879 -8.99 -7.98 -12.85
CA GLY A 879 -9.09 -7.15 -11.64
C GLY A 879 -10.51 -6.64 -11.41
N GLY A 880 -11.12 -6.05 -12.43
CA GLY A 880 -12.46 -5.46 -12.33
C GLY A 880 -13.59 -6.48 -12.31
N VAL A 881 -13.87 -7.15 -13.44
CA VAL A 881 -15.09 -7.98 -13.60
C VAL A 881 -15.02 -9.25 -12.74
N LEU A 882 -13.93 -10.02 -12.83
CA LEU A 882 -13.78 -11.22 -12.02
C LEU A 882 -13.53 -10.88 -10.55
N GLY A 883 -12.72 -9.85 -10.27
CA GLY A 883 -12.49 -9.38 -8.89
C GLY A 883 -13.78 -8.92 -8.22
N PHE A 884 -14.58 -8.07 -8.88
CA PHE A 884 -15.88 -7.66 -8.33
C PHE A 884 -16.83 -8.84 -8.11
N PHE A 885 -16.85 -9.82 -9.04
CA PHE A 885 -17.68 -11.00 -8.90
C PHE A 885 -17.35 -11.79 -7.63
N VAL A 886 -16.06 -12.04 -7.38
CA VAL A 886 -15.62 -12.72 -6.15
C VAL A 886 -15.62 -11.79 -4.94
N ASN A 887 -15.73 -10.47 -5.10
CA ASN A 887 -15.80 -9.50 -4.00
C ASN A 887 -17.20 -9.30 -3.43
N LEU A 888 -18.27 -9.75 -4.08
CA LEU A 888 -19.60 -9.66 -3.49
C LEU A 888 -19.65 -10.56 -2.24
N PRO A 889 -19.88 -10.05 -1.00
CA PRO A 889 -19.75 -10.85 0.22
C PRO A 889 -20.56 -12.15 0.20
N VAL A 890 -21.76 -12.12 -0.38
CA VAL A 890 -22.62 -13.32 -0.51
C VAL A 890 -22.04 -14.34 -1.49
N ILE A 891 -21.39 -13.91 -2.57
CA ILE A 891 -20.72 -14.83 -3.51
C ILE A 891 -19.43 -15.33 -2.87
N ASN A 892 -18.63 -14.42 -2.33
CA ASN A 892 -17.37 -14.73 -1.67
C ASN A 892 -17.56 -15.71 -0.52
N TYR A 893 -18.64 -15.61 0.26
CA TYR A 893 -18.92 -16.58 1.33
C TYR A 893 -18.94 -18.04 0.84
N TYR A 894 -19.43 -18.30 -0.37
CA TYR A 894 -19.44 -19.63 -0.98
C TYR A 894 -18.21 -19.92 -1.85
N GLU A 895 -17.62 -18.88 -2.44
CA GLU A 895 -16.53 -19.00 -3.39
C GLU A 895 -15.15 -18.93 -2.75
N HIS A 896 -15.02 -18.34 -1.56
CA HIS A 896 -13.76 -18.04 -0.90
C HIS A 896 -12.89 -19.29 -0.84
N GLY A 897 -11.71 -19.22 -1.44
CA GLY A 897 -10.81 -20.35 -1.52
C GLY A 897 -11.14 -21.36 -2.62
N THR A 898 -11.83 -21.00 -3.71
CA THR A 898 -12.15 -21.90 -4.84
C THR A 898 -11.44 -21.52 -6.15
N TYR A 899 -11.73 -22.25 -7.24
CA TYR A 899 -11.16 -22.02 -8.57
C TYR A 899 -11.57 -20.70 -9.23
N LEU A 900 -12.61 -20.01 -8.74
CA LEU A 900 -12.91 -18.66 -9.22
C LEU A 900 -11.85 -17.66 -8.74
N THR A 901 -11.33 -17.82 -7.53
CA THR A 901 -10.15 -17.11 -7.01
C THR A 901 -8.93 -17.39 -7.90
N VAL A 902 -8.73 -18.64 -8.34
CA VAL A 902 -7.65 -18.98 -9.30
C VAL A 902 -7.81 -18.24 -10.63
N ALA A 903 -9.05 -18.20 -11.14
CA ALA A 903 -9.37 -17.53 -12.40
C ALA A 903 -9.09 -16.02 -12.31
N HIS A 904 -9.57 -15.37 -11.25
CA HIS A 904 -9.31 -13.97 -10.95
C HIS A 904 -7.80 -13.73 -10.79
N ALA A 905 -7.10 -14.51 -9.97
CA ALA A 905 -5.67 -14.32 -9.71
C ALA A 905 -4.81 -14.41 -10.99
N HIS A 906 -5.08 -15.36 -11.90
CA HIS A 906 -4.32 -15.44 -13.15
C HIS A 906 -4.68 -14.29 -14.10
N ALA A 907 -5.96 -13.94 -14.21
CA ALA A 907 -6.43 -12.86 -15.09
C ALA A 907 -5.96 -11.48 -14.61
N ALA A 908 -5.93 -11.23 -13.30
CA ALA A 908 -5.47 -9.99 -12.69
C ALA A 908 -3.93 -9.94 -12.61
N THR A 909 -3.28 -10.88 -11.92
CA THR A 909 -1.84 -10.79 -11.65
C THR A 909 -1.01 -10.88 -12.92
N PHE A 910 -1.22 -11.90 -13.75
CA PHE A 910 -0.49 -12.00 -15.01
C PHE A 910 -1.06 -11.06 -16.08
N GLY A 911 -2.39 -11.02 -16.23
CA GLY A 911 -3.03 -10.22 -17.27
C GLY A 911 -2.82 -8.72 -17.09
N ALA A 912 -3.01 -8.16 -15.90
CA ALA A 912 -2.75 -6.75 -15.64
C ALA A 912 -1.25 -6.49 -15.41
N PHE A 913 -0.70 -6.91 -14.27
CA PHE A 913 0.67 -6.53 -13.89
C PHE A 913 1.74 -7.23 -14.73
N GLY A 914 1.54 -8.51 -15.06
CA GLY A 914 2.48 -9.28 -15.86
C GLY A 914 2.67 -8.72 -17.27
N LEU A 915 1.59 -8.53 -18.04
CA LEU A 915 1.67 -7.95 -19.37
C LEU A 915 2.28 -6.54 -19.35
N LEU A 916 1.95 -5.74 -18.35
CA LEU A 916 2.50 -4.41 -18.22
C LEU A 916 4.01 -4.41 -17.96
N ALA A 917 4.47 -5.25 -17.03
CA ALA A 917 5.89 -5.42 -16.73
C ALA A 917 6.66 -5.88 -17.98
N LEU A 918 6.10 -6.81 -18.76
CA LEU A 918 6.67 -7.24 -20.04
C LEU A 918 6.67 -6.09 -21.08
N GLY A 919 5.65 -5.24 -21.10
CA GLY A 919 5.61 -4.02 -21.90
C GLY A 919 6.75 -3.07 -21.56
N LEU A 920 6.98 -2.82 -20.27
CA LEU A 920 8.11 -2.02 -19.78
C LEU A 920 9.46 -2.64 -20.14
N GLY A 921 9.63 -3.95 -19.94
CA GLY A 921 10.84 -4.67 -20.37
C GLY A 921 11.09 -4.55 -21.88
N THR A 922 10.03 -4.62 -22.68
CA THR A 922 10.10 -4.42 -24.14
C THR A 922 10.45 -2.97 -24.48
N TYR A 923 9.95 -1.99 -23.74
CA TYR A 923 10.30 -0.58 -23.90
C TYR A 923 11.79 -0.35 -23.63
N ILE A 924 12.32 -0.83 -22.50
CA ILE A 924 13.74 -0.76 -22.16
C ILE A 924 14.60 -1.35 -23.27
N LEU A 925 14.24 -2.55 -23.76
CA LEU A 925 14.97 -3.18 -24.86
C LEU A 925 14.85 -2.41 -26.18
N ARG A 926 13.70 -1.80 -26.45
CA ARG A 926 13.51 -0.99 -27.67
C ARG A 926 14.40 0.23 -27.69
N VAL A 927 14.62 0.85 -26.52
CA VAL A 927 15.49 2.03 -26.37
C VAL A 927 16.97 1.63 -26.44
N VAL A 928 17.37 0.51 -25.84
CA VAL A 928 18.78 0.09 -25.80
C VAL A 928 19.24 -0.60 -27.09
N THR A 929 18.32 -1.15 -27.88
CA THR A 929 18.68 -1.90 -29.10
C THR A 929 18.68 -0.98 -30.33
N PRO A 930 19.77 -0.96 -31.12
CA PRO A 930 19.83 -0.15 -32.34
C PRO A 930 18.72 -0.49 -33.34
N GLU A 931 18.17 0.52 -34.03
CA GLU A 931 17.04 0.33 -34.96
C GLU A 931 17.33 -0.69 -36.05
N ALA A 932 18.56 -0.71 -36.58
CA ALA A 932 18.96 -1.58 -37.69
C ALA A 932 18.85 -3.08 -37.36
N VAL A 933 18.83 -3.45 -36.08
CA VAL A 933 18.79 -4.84 -35.61
C VAL A 933 17.54 -5.17 -34.78
N TRP A 934 16.63 -4.21 -34.60
CA TRP A 934 15.37 -4.42 -33.89
C TRP A 934 14.42 -5.35 -34.68
N ASP A 935 14.03 -6.46 -34.06
CA ASP A 935 13.08 -7.42 -34.61
C ASP A 935 11.87 -7.58 -33.67
N PRO A 936 10.72 -6.91 -33.97
CA PRO A 936 9.55 -6.95 -33.11
C PRO A 936 8.84 -8.32 -33.09
N THR A 937 9.25 -9.27 -33.95
CA THR A 937 8.55 -10.56 -34.12
C THR A 937 8.51 -11.37 -32.83
N TRP A 938 9.62 -11.43 -32.08
CA TRP A 938 9.71 -12.18 -30.83
C TRP A 938 8.68 -11.72 -29.79
N PHE A 939 8.60 -10.40 -29.59
CA PHE A 939 7.70 -9.79 -28.63
C PHE A 939 6.24 -9.84 -29.12
N ARG A 940 6.00 -9.76 -30.43
CA ARG A 940 4.66 -9.93 -31.02
C ARG A 940 4.12 -11.35 -30.84
N VAL A 941 4.95 -12.37 -31.09
CA VAL A 941 4.60 -13.78 -30.86
C VAL A 941 4.33 -14.02 -29.39
N SER A 942 5.23 -13.53 -28.53
CA SER A 942 5.08 -13.57 -27.07
C SER A 942 3.73 -13.00 -26.61
N PHE A 943 3.40 -11.78 -27.04
CA PHE A 943 2.15 -11.10 -26.69
C PHE A 943 0.91 -11.95 -27.04
N TRP A 944 0.82 -12.42 -28.28
CA TRP A 944 -0.37 -13.15 -28.73
C TRP A 944 -0.50 -14.52 -28.10
N PHE A 945 0.61 -15.25 -27.98
CA PHE A 945 0.61 -16.56 -27.33
C PHE A 945 0.19 -16.47 -25.87
N MET A 946 0.66 -15.48 -25.12
CA MET A 946 0.26 -15.26 -23.74
C MET A 946 -1.22 -14.87 -23.62
N ASN A 947 -1.71 -13.94 -24.44
CA ASN A 947 -3.11 -13.51 -24.36
C ASN A 947 -4.08 -14.62 -24.76
N ILE A 948 -3.79 -15.37 -25.83
CA ILE A 948 -4.57 -16.53 -26.25
C ILE A 948 -4.51 -17.62 -25.18
N GLY A 949 -3.31 -17.90 -24.65
CA GLY A 949 -3.10 -18.88 -23.59
C GLY A 949 -3.90 -18.56 -22.33
N LEU A 950 -3.81 -17.31 -21.84
CA LEU A 950 -4.55 -16.83 -20.68
C LEU A 950 -6.06 -16.94 -20.91
N THR A 951 -6.55 -16.50 -22.07
CA THR A 951 -7.97 -16.57 -22.43
C THR A 951 -8.49 -18.01 -22.39
N ILE A 952 -7.78 -18.94 -23.03
CA ILE A 952 -8.17 -20.35 -23.07
C ILE A 952 -8.12 -20.96 -21.66
N MET A 953 -7.05 -20.71 -20.89
CA MET A 953 -6.92 -21.22 -19.53
C MET A 953 -8.10 -20.77 -18.65
N VAL A 954 -8.44 -19.48 -18.68
CA VAL A 954 -9.52 -18.90 -17.88
C VAL A 954 -10.89 -19.42 -18.32
N VAL A 955 -11.18 -19.38 -19.62
CA VAL A 955 -12.53 -19.68 -20.15
C VAL A 955 -12.81 -21.18 -20.27
N ALA A 956 -11.81 -21.99 -20.65
CA ALA A 956 -12.00 -23.42 -20.90
C ALA A 956 -11.83 -24.29 -19.65
N SER A 957 -11.19 -23.78 -18.59
CA SER A 957 -10.88 -24.55 -17.38
C SER A 957 -11.23 -23.82 -16.09
N LEU A 958 -10.53 -22.72 -15.76
CA LEU A 958 -10.60 -22.12 -14.42
C LEU A 958 -12.02 -21.65 -14.05
N LEU A 959 -12.69 -20.90 -14.92
CA LEU A 959 -14.07 -20.44 -14.67
C LEU A 959 -15.06 -21.60 -14.62
N PRO A 960 -15.12 -22.53 -15.59
CA PRO A 960 -16.01 -23.69 -15.50
C PRO A 960 -15.82 -24.53 -14.23
N VAL A 961 -14.58 -24.82 -13.82
CA VAL A 961 -14.30 -25.56 -12.59
C VAL A 961 -14.73 -24.74 -11.37
N GLY A 962 -14.45 -23.45 -11.36
CA GLY A 962 -14.87 -22.53 -10.30
C GLY A 962 -16.39 -22.46 -10.12
N PHE A 963 -17.16 -22.36 -11.21
CA PHE A 963 -18.62 -22.40 -11.13
C PHE A 963 -19.18 -23.76 -10.72
N ALA A 964 -18.51 -24.86 -11.11
CA ALA A 964 -18.87 -26.19 -10.63
C ALA A 964 -18.59 -26.34 -9.13
N GLN A 965 -17.49 -25.79 -8.62
CA GLN A 965 -17.20 -25.72 -7.19
C GLN A 965 -18.23 -24.87 -6.46
N LEU A 966 -18.51 -23.65 -6.93
CA LEU A 966 -19.51 -22.77 -6.32
C LEU A 966 -20.87 -23.46 -6.18
N ARG A 967 -21.28 -24.20 -7.23
CA ARG A 967 -22.49 -25.02 -7.17
C ARG A 967 -22.40 -26.10 -6.10
N ALA A 968 -21.31 -26.87 -6.07
CA ALA A 968 -21.10 -27.94 -5.09
C ALA A 968 -21.09 -27.41 -3.65
N VAL A 969 -20.47 -26.24 -3.41
CA VAL A 969 -20.53 -25.57 -2.10
C VAL A 969 -21.98 -25.30 -1.73
N TYR A 970 -22.75 -24.69 -2.62
CA TYR A 970 -24.14 -24.33 -2.33
C TYR A 970 -25.04 -25.56 -2.10
N THR A 971 -24.85 -26.65 -2.85
CA THR A 971 -25.70 -27.84 -2.79
C THR A 971 -25.30 -28.82 -1.70
N ASP A 972 -24.01 -29.07 -1.54
CA ASP A 972 -23.48 -30.21 -0.78
C ASP A 972 -22.60 -29.78 0.41
N GLY A 973 -22.12 -28.53 0.44
CA GLY A 973 -21.28 -27.98 1.50
C GLY A 973 -19.86 -27.66 1.04
N TYR A 974 -19.19 -26.76 1.75
CA TYR A 974 -17.86 -26.28 1.34
C TYR A 974 -16.79 -27.38 1.37
N ALA A 975 -16.78 -28.24 2.40
CA ALA A 975 -15.83 -29.34 2.51
C ALA A 975 -15.90 -30.30 1.30
N THR A 976 -17.10 -30.57 0.78
CA THR A 976 -17.31 -31.42 -0.40
C THR A 976 -16.73 -30.81 -1.67
N ALA A 977 -16.92 -29.51 -1.92
CA ALA A 977 -16.34 -28.85 -3.10
C ALA A 977 -14.80 -28.80 -3.08
N ARG A 978 -14.21 -28.98 -1.89
CA ARG A 978 -12.76 -28.99 -1.62
C ARG A 978 -12.18 -30.40 -1.55
N SER A 979 -13.00 -31.43 -1.68
CA SER A 979 -12.58 -32.82 -1.49
C SER A 979 -11.90 -33.39 -2.74
N LEU A 980 -11.17 -34.49 -2.58
CA LEU A 980 -10.56 -35.20 -3.72
C LEU A 980 -11.64 -35.68 -4.70
N GLU A 981 -12.76 -36.16 -4.16
CA GLU A 981 -13.89 -36.69 -4.92
C GLU A 981 -14.50 -35.66 -5.86
N PHE A 982 -14.46 -34.36 -5.54
CA PHE A 982 -14.85 -33.30 -6.45
C PHE A 982 -13.93 -33.24 -7.67
N TYR A 983 -12.61 -33.22 -7.45
CA TYR A 983 -11.64 -33.12 -8.53
C TYR A 983 -11.57 -34.37 -9.40
N GLU A 984 -11.88 -35.55 -8.85
CA GLU A 984 -11.90 -36.82 -9.59
C GLU A 984 -13.17 -37.02 -10.44
N GLN A 985 -14.13 -36.10 -10.39
CA GLN A 985 -15.32 -36.21 -11.24
C GLN A 985 -14.92 -36.15 -12.73
N PRO A 986 -15.43 -37.05 -13.60
CA PRO A 986 -14.98 -37.14 -15.00
C PRO A 986 -15.07 -35.83 -15.80
N HIS A 987 -16.09 -35.02 -15.53
CA HIS A 987 -16.27 -33.74 -16.19
C HIS A 987 -15.32 -32.66 -15.66
N ILE A 988 -14.96 -32.69 -14.37
CA ILE A 988 -13.94 -31.80 -13.78
C ILE A 988 -12.56 -32.16 -14.33
N GLN A 989 -12.20 -33.45 -14.38
CA GLN A 989 -10.99 -33.94 -15.02
C GLN A 989 -10.88 -33.52 -16.49
N THR A 990 -11.99 -33.53 -17.24
CA THR A 990 -12.00 -33.03 -18.63
C THR A 990 -11.66 -31.55 -18.71
N LEU A 991 -12.20 -30.72 -17.82
CA LEU A 991 -11.91 -29.28 -17.75
C LEU A 991 -10.46 -29.02 -17.31
N LEU A 992 -9.91 -29.83 -16.39
CA LEU A 992 -8.51 -29.74 -15.98
C LEU A 992 -7.58 -30.09 -17.14
N TRP A 993 -7.87 -31.13 -17.92
CA TRP A 993 -7.12 -31.46 -19.14
C TRP A 993 -7.20 -30.36 -20.20
N ALA A 994 -8.38 -29.77 -20.41
CA ALA A 994 -8.59 -28.69 -21.38
C ALA A 994 -7.67 -27.48 -21.13
N ARG A 995 -7.23 -27.27 -19.88
CA ARG A 995 -6.27 -26.23 -19.49
C ARG A 995 -4.96 -26.30 -20.29
N THR A 996 -4.52 -27.50 -20.69
CA THR A 996 -3.28 -27.73 -21.47
C THR A 996 -3.23 -26.90 -22.75
N PHE A 997 -4.40 -26.65 -23.38
CA PHE A 997 -4.50 -25.82 -24.58
C PHE A 997 -4.24 -24.33 -24.32
N GLY A 998 -4.43 -23.86 -23.08
CA GLY A 998 -4.06 -22.51 -22.64
C GLY A 998 -2.63 -22.43 -22.11
N ASP A 999 -2.21 -23.44 -21.34
CA ASP A 999 -0.87 -23.47 -20.73
C ASP A 999 0.24 -23.58 -21.79
N THR A 1000 0.03 -24.33 -22.88
CA THR A 1000 1.04 -24.51 -23.93
C THR A 1000 1.39 -23.19 -24.64
N PRO A 1001 0.43 -22.39 -25.15
CA PRO A 1001 0.73 -21.04 -25.63
C PRO A 1001 1.42 -20.15 -24.59
N MET A 1002 1.02 -20.22 -23.31
CA MET A 1002 1.65 -19.42 -22.26
C MET A 1002 3.16 -19.72 -22.15
N ILE A 1003 3.53 -21.02 -22.13
CA ILE A 1003 4.93 -21.46 -22.10
C ILE A 1003 5.69 -20.95 -23.31
N LEU A 1004 5.15 -21.16 -24.51
CA LEU A 1004 5.79 -20.73 -25.76
C LEU A 1004 5.95 -19.22 -25.81
N GLY A 1005 4.98 -18.47 -25.31
CA GLY A 1005 5.04 -17.02 -25.20
C GLY A 1005 6.16 -16.57 -24.26
N ALA A 1006 6.27 -17.17 -23.08
CA ALA A 1006 7.31 -16.85 -22.11
C ALA A 1006 8.71 -17.14 -22.67
N LEU A 1007 8.90 -18.30 -23.31
CA LEU A 1007 10.16 -18.66 -23.96
C LEU A 1007 10.51 -17.70 -25.12
N ALA A 1008 9.52 -17.31 -25.93
CA ALA A 1008 9.72 -16.34 -27.02
C ALA A 1008 10.14 -14.96 -26.49
N PHE A 1009 9.53 -14.49 -25.39
CA PHE A 1009 9.93 -13.24 -24.74
C PHE A 1009 11.39 -13.31 -24.28
N THR A 1010 11.75 -14.37 -23.55
CA THR A 1010 13.09 -14.53 -22.97
C THR A 1010 14.15 -14.64 -24.06
N ALA A 1011 13.91 -15.45 -25.10
CA ALA A 1011 14.80 -15.55 -26.25
C ALA A 1011 14.94 -14.22 -26.99
N GLY A 1012 13.83 -13.49 -27.17
CA GLY A 1012 13.81 -12.14 -27.73
C GLY A 1012 14.65 -11.16 -26.90
N ALA A 1013 14.45 -11.13 -25.58
CA ALA A 1013 15.17 -10.25 -24.67
C ALA A 1013 16.68 -10.49 -24.70
N VAL A 1014 17.09 -11.75 -24.63
CA VAL A 1014 18.50 -12.16 -24.73
C VAL A 1014 19.08 -11.71 -26.07
N ARG A 1015 18.41 -12.03 -27.19
CA ARG A 1015 18.89 -11.69 -28.55
C ARG A 1015 19.13 -10.19 -28.73
N HIS A 1016 18.17 -9.36 -28.34
CA HIS A 1016 18.22 -7.92 -28.53
C HIS A 1016 19.30 -7.27 -27.65
N LEU A 1017 19.42 -7.70 -26.38
CA LEU A 1017 20.46 -7.20 -25.49
C LEU A 1017 21.88 -7.58 -25.97
N TYR A 1018 22.07 -8.79 -26.48
CA TYR A 1018 23.34 -9.19 -27.08
C TYR A 1018 23.67 -8.41 -28.37
N ALA A 1019 22.67 -8.02 -29.14
CA ALA A 1019 22.87 -7.17 -30.31
C ALA A 1019 23.34 -5.76 -29.92
N ALA A 1020 22.68 -5.15 -28.93
CA ALA A 1020 23.08 -3.86 -28.35
C ALA A 1020 24.53 -3.87 -27.81
N ARG A 1021 24.95 -4.98 -27.19
CA ARG A 1021 26.32 -5.17 -26.70
C ARG A 1021 27.37 -5.15 -27.82
N LYS A 1022 27.08 -5.74 -28.98
CA LYS A 1022 28.05 -5.85 -30.07
C LYS A 1022 28.31 -4.49 -30.70
N ASP A 1023 27.26 -3.70 -30.88
CA ASP A 1023 27.33 -2.37 -31.46
C ASP A 1023 28.10 -1.39 -30.56
N SER A 1024 27.87 -1.43 -29.24
CA SER A 1024 28.63 -0.60 -28.29
C SER A 1024 30.14 -0.94 -28.27
N ILE A 1025 30.49 -2.22 -28.35
CA ILE A 1025 31.88 -2.68 -28.44
C ILE A 1025 32.52 -2.24 -29.77
N GLU A 1026 31.78 -2.30 -30.87
CA GLU A 1026 32.26 -1.92 -32.20
C GLU A 1026 32.47 -0.41 -32.30
N THR A 1027 31.53 0.40 -31.79
CA THR A 1027 31.63 1.86 -31.69
C THR A 1027 32.81 2.28 -30.81
N ALA A 1028 32.95 1.72 -29.60
CA ALA A 1028 34.09 1.99 -28.72
C ALA A 1028 35.44 1.58 -29.35
N ARG A 1029 35.45 0.55 -30.21
CA ARG A 1029 36.64 0.12 -30.94
C ARG A 1029 36.97 1.07 -32.11
N ILE A 1030 35.96 1.62 -32.78
CA ILE A 1030 36.11 2.63 -33.83
C ILE A 1030 36.60 3.95 -33.23
N GLU A 1031 36.02 4.41 -32.12
CA GLU A 1031 36.47 5.61 -31.40
C GLU A 1031 37.92 5.49 -30.93
N ARG A 1032 38.31 4.36 -30.34
CA ARG A 1032 39.72 4.11 -29.98
C ARG A 1032 40.66 4.10 -31.19
N ARG A 1033 40.17 3.72 -32.37
CA ARG A 1033 40.95 3.76 -33.62
C ARG A 1033 41.01 5.15 -34.26
N LEU A 1034 40.05 6.03 -33.95
CA LEU A 1034 40.03 7.42 -34.38
C LEU A 1034 40.83 8.33 -33.43
N LEU A 1035 40.92 7.94 -32.16
CA LEU A 1035 41.75 8.59 -31.13
C LEU A 1035 43.23 8.16 -31.18
N GLN A 1036 43.54 7.04 -31.83
CA GLN A 1036 44.90 6.56 -32.15
C GLN A 1036 45.33 7.08 -33.51
#